data_AF-A0A8C3GIH1-F1
#
_entry.id   AF-A0A8C3GIH1-F1
#
_cell.length_a   1.000
_cell.length_b   1.000
_cell.length_c   1.000
_cell.angle_alpha   90.00
_cell.angle_beta   90.00
_cell.angle_gamma   90.00
#
_symmetry.space_group_name_H-M   'P 1'
#
loop_
_entity.id
_entity.type
_entity.pdbx_description
1 polymer ?
#
loop_
_entity_poly.entity_id
_entity_poly.type
_entity_poly.pdbx_seq_one_letter_code
_entity_poly.pdbx_strand_id
1 'polypeptide(L)'
;MLSVDQVSVEQPLSPKEQEWAGPEALCPGWLDEEVSDGEVPEDTGDPDSATHGYELLQSALRQEGLPLTVDHTKEPRTGFGPLDMTVCILGSPTAFLPVLLEGGSRCPGAMVLCLSPTWASRVPSETSPGTWSLLLSQGVSFEAGGHSALEVFVPPRRATYVTGTFSPGTESSWVGELARDLDCPTGGSVPLARWLEDPVATRRLLAARAGLHVPPTLAFILGTEGALPEDPAPPGVRLVRLEDPQGQESLVREEVCAFLGGTAMKPYSQVACGMGRAEAPVRHGAALPLGLDSSLQQWGLADPGHRQALAERLRGAAEDAMAALLAAEAELSPAQRGGARACTDILGVDFLLSCVDDTLELVALSANCQRCLESCLLAEAMGRDVGGPAGDLPRLLAEALLHRAQCHLVEGKDILLIGAGGVSKSFVWEAAREYGLRIHLVESDPEHFAAGLVQTFLPYDSREHQRDEEHAERVVELVRARDLRPHACLSYWDDCVVLAALVCQRLGLRGSPPAAVRLAKQKSRTHQHLQCCRRGRPPPAAFAVPCRRLRSHGDVERAAGTVPFPAVAKLEFGAGGVGVRLVESARQCHAHAARLWRDLRADADYPGIGLGWGNAMLLMEYVPGTEHDVDLVLFEGRLLGAWVSDNGPTRLPAFLETAAVLPSCLPADRQAQLVRAALQCCRACGLLDGVFNVELKLGPGGPRLLEINPRMGGFYLRDWIRAVYGPDLLLAAVLVALGLPPVLPARPAPRAHLAGVMCLASEHGPALRHGGLAALQGLQRRGLVRLNPLFEEAGGQYEEPCLSVACAGGSPAEACGRLLGLCQALGIDSPRYPVDHFLSHFK
;
A
#
# COMPACT_ATOMS: atom_id res chain seq x y z
N MET A 1 16.87 32.98 6.29
CA MET A 1 17.94 32.37 7.10
C MET A 1 17.52 32.53 8.54
N LEU A 2 16.92 31.48 9.09
CA LEU A 2 16.63 31.29 10.50
C LEU A 2 17.07 29.86 10.81
N SER A 3 17.75 29.71 11.94
CA SER A 3 18.47 28.54 12.45
C SER A 3 17.63 27.26 12.46
N VAL A 4 18.29 26.12 12.18
CA VAL A 4 17.73 24.77 12.04
C VAL A 4 17.52 24.06 13.39
N ASP A 5 17.93 24.64 14.51
CA ASP A 5 18.13 23.85 15.75
C ASP A 5 16.94 23.72 16.71
N GLN A 6 15.69 24.04 16.35
CA GLN A 6 14.56 23.90 17.29
C GLN A 6 13.23 23.49 16.66
N VAL A 7 13.13 22.27 16.13
CA VAL A 7 11.86 21.53 15.99
C VAL A 7 12.10 20.03 16.20
N SER A 8 12.37 19.62 17.43
CA SER A 8 12.10 18.26 17.91
C SER A 8 11.60 18.36 19.33
N VAL A 9 10.28 18.33 19.50
CA VAL A 9 9.68 18.01 20.80
C VAL A 9 9.19 16.57 20.67
N GLU A 10 10.14 15.63 20.66
CA GLU A 10 9.85 14.22 20.88
C GLU A 10 9.67 14.00 22.38
N GLN A 11 8.73 13.12 22.75
CA GLN A 11 8.71 12.59 24.11
C GLN A 11 9.93 11.66 24.27
N PRO A 12 10.80 11.89 25.28
CA PRO A 12 11.89 10.97 25.56
C PRO A 12 11.34 9.59 25.95
N LEU A 13 12.15 8.54 25.73
CA LEU A 13 11.92 7.20 26.29
C LEU A 13 11.51 7.31 27.75
N SER A 14 10.55 6.48 28.17
CA SER A 14 10.09 6.50 29.55
C SER A 14 11.27 6.21 30.49
N PRO A 15 11.28 6.73 31.73
CA PRO A 15 12.37 6.48 32.69
C PRO A 15 12.66 4.98 32.90
N LYS A 16 11.67 4.10 32.70
CA LYS A 16 11.82 2.64 32.78
C LYS A 16 12.54 2.06 31.57
N GLU A 17 12.27 2.58 30.38
CA GLU A 17 12.96 2.15 29.15
C GLU A 17 14.45 2.55 29.16
N GLN A 18 14.78 3.68 29.79
CA GLN A 18 16.18 4.08 30.00
C GLN A 18 16.89 3.19 31.04
N GLU A 19 16.15 2.71 32.04
CA GLU A 19 16.65 1.79 33.07
C GLU A 19 16.89 0.37 32.50
N TRP A 20 16.08 -0.07 31.53
CA TRP A 20 16.24 -1.35 30.81
C TRP A 20 17.30 -1.34 29.70
N ALA A 21 17.85 -0.18 29.35
CA ALA A 21 18.90 -0.04 28.34
C ALA A 21 20.33 -0.18 28.89
N GLY A 22 20.50 -0.38 30.20
CA GLY A 22 21.81 -0.57 30.82
C GLY A 22 22.43 -1.95 30.52
N PRO A 23 23.78 -2.08 30.53
CA PRO A 23 24.45 -3.37 30.28
C PRO A 23 24.10 -4.47 31.30
N GLU A 24 23.50 -4.12 32.44
CA GLU A 24 23.03 -5.04 33.48
C GLU A 24 21.61 -5.59 33.24
N ALA A 25 20.88 -5.08 32.23
CA ALA A 25 19.50 -5.47 31.93
C ALA A 25 19.37 -6.63 30.90
N LEU A 26 20.50 -7.24 30.51
CA LEU A 26 20.52 -8.49 29.74
C LEU A 26 19.99 -9.62 30.65
N CYS A 27 18.78 -10.11 30.38
CA CYS A 27 18.13 -11.29 30.96
C CYS A 27 18.72 -11.82 32.30
N PRO A 28 18.26 -11.36 33.48
CA PRO A 28 18.55 -12.05 34.72
C PRO A 28 17.72 -13.34 34.76
N GLY A 29 18.29 -14.43 34.27
CA GLY A 29 17.65 -15.75 34.29
C GLY A 29 18.42 -16.90 33.68
N TRP A 30 19.59 -16.67 33.08
CA TRP A 30 20.38 -17.72 32.43
C TRP A 30 21.57 -18.24 33.24
N LEU A 31 21.75 -17.82 34.50
CA LEU A 31 22.90 -18.23 35.30
C LEU A 31 22.62 -19.14 36.50
N ASP A 32 21.39 -19.31 36.97
CA ASP A 32 21.14 -20.18 38.13
C ASP A 32 19.73 -20.82 38.10
N GLU A 33 19.61 -21.98 37.46
CA GLU A 33 18.69 -23.02 37.94
C GLU A 33 19.46 -24.34 38.02
N GLU A 34 19.47 -24.93 39.21
CA GLU A 34 20.23 -26.12 39.59
C GLU A 34 19.97 -27.31 38.64
N VAL A 35 20.99 -27.67 37.87
CA VAL A 35 21.03 -28.94 37.14
C VAL A 35 21.24 -30.06 38.15
N SER A 36 20.20 -30.90 38.33
CA SER A 36 20.32 -32.19 39.01
C SER A 36 21.32 -33.08 38.28
N ASP A 37 22.29 -33.64 39.00
CA ASP A 37 23.33 -34.54 38.50
C ASP A 37 22.82 -35.57 37.47
N GLY A 38 23.22 -35.42 36.22
CA GLY A 38 22.99 -36.37 35.14
C GLY A 38 23.65 -35.94 33.83
N GLU A 39 24.85 -36.47 33.59
CA GLU A 39 25.63 -36.46 32.34
C GLU A 39 25.75 -35.11 31.58
N VAL A 40 26.88 -34.44 31.83
CA VAL A 40 27.39 -33.30 31.05
C VAL A 40 27.61 -33.71 29.59
N PRO A 41 26.94 -33.08 28.60
CA PRO A 41 27.37 -33.19 27.21
C PRO A 41 28.68 -32.42 27.04
N GLU A 42 29.66 -33.08 26.43
CA GLU A 42 30.95 -32.51 26.06
C GLU A 42 30.80 -31.17 25.33
N ASP A 43 31.70 -30.24 25.69
CA ASP A 43 32.05 -29.01 25.01
C ASP A 43 32.29 -29.27 23.50
N THR A 44 31.24 -29.17 22.69
CA THR A 44 31.34 -29.09 21.24
C THR A 44 31.52 -27.62 20.87
N GLY A 45 32.77 -27.20 20.70
CA GLY A 45 33.14 -25.84 20.29
C GLY A 45 32.49 -25.41 18.98
N ASP A 46 31.33 -24.76 19.09
CA ASP A 46 30.66 -24.06 18.01
C ASP A 46 31.16 -22.60 18.02
N PRO A 47 31.72 -22.06 16.91
CA PRO A 47 32.09 -20.64 16.84
C PRO A 47 30.86 -19.77 17.14
N ASP A 48 31.06 -18.72 17.95
CA ASP A 48 30.04 -17.73 18.31
C ASP A 48 29.12 -17.43 17.11
N SER A 49 27.83 -17.77 17.23
CA SER A 49 26.88 -17.76 16.11
C SER A 49 26.81 -16.40 15.41
N ALA A 50 27.08 -15.33 16.14
CA ALA A 50 27.18 -13.97 15.63
C ALA A 50 28.39 -13.80 14.68
N THR A 51 29.54 -14.35 15.07
CA THR A 51 30.76 -14.36 14.26
C THR A 51 30.54 -15.15 12.98
N HIS A 52 29.94 -16.35 13.09
CA HIS A 52 29.61 -17.15 11.92
C HIS A 52 28.64 -16.43 10.97
N GLY A 53 27.55 -15.86 11.50
CA GLY A 53 26.60 -15.08 10.72
C GLY A 53 27.21 -13.84 10.05
N TYR A 54 28.13 -13.16 10.74
CA TYR A 54 28.86 -12.02 10.19
C TYR A 54 29.82 -12.45 9.07
N GLU A 55 30.54 -13.55 9.22
CA GLU A 55 31.41 -14.12 8.17
C GLU A 55 30.61 -14.53 6.93
N LEU A 56 29.43 -15.14 7.12
CA LEU A 56 28.50 -15.46 6.03
C LEU A 56 28.06 -14.20 5.29
N LEU A 57 27.71 -13.12 6.00
CA LEU A 57 27.39 -11.82 5.39
C LEU A 57 28.56 -11.31 4.56
N GLN A 58 29.78 -11.29 5.12
CA GLN A 58 30.96 -10.82 4.38
C GLN A 58 31.23 -11.67 3.14
N SER A 59 31.02 -12.99 3.21
CA SER A 59 31.15 -13.87 2.05
C SER A 59 30.12 -13.55 0.97
N ALA A 60 28.85 -13.37 1.35
CA ALA A 60 27.77 -13.04 0.43
C ALA A 60 28.01 -11.68 -0.27
N LEU A 61 28.39 -10.64 0.48
CA LEU A 61 28.72 -9.33 -0.08
C LEU A 61 29.87 -9.41 -1.11
N ARG A 62 30.92 -10.20 -0.85
CA ARG A 62 32.02 -10.41 -1.81
C ARG A 62 31.55 -11.10 -3.08
N GLN A 63 30.68 -12.11 -2.96
CA GLN A 63 30.15 -12.85 -4.11
C GLN A 63 29.31 -11.94 -5.01
N GLU A 64 28.54 -11.03 -4.42
CA GLU A 64 27.73 -10.03 -5.13
C GLU A 64 28.55 -8.81 -5.62
N GLY A 65 29.86 -8.75 -5.33
CA GLY A 65 30.70 -7.61 -5.70
C GLY A 65 30.36 -6.31 -4.96
N LEU A 66 29.75 -6.40 -3.78
CA LEU A 66 29.35 -5.27 -2.95
C LEU A 66 30.44 -4.90 -1.93
N PRO A 67 30.43 -3.66 -1.39
CA PRO A 67 31.30 -3.27 -0.29
C PRO A 67 31.10 -4.15 0.94
N LEU A 68 32.20 -4.49 1.63
CA LEU A 68 32.14 -5.17 2.92
C LEU A 68 31.50 -4.28 3.99
N THR A 69 30.92 -4.91 5.01
CA THR A 69 30.35 -4.19 6.16
C THR A 69 31.42 -3.42 6.88
N VAL A 70 31.14 -2.14 7.17
CA VAL A 70 32.05 -1.27 7.93
C VAL A 70 31.72 -1.39 9.42
N ASP A 71 32.74 -1.57 10.26
CA ASP A 71 32.56 -1.60 11.71
C ASP A 71 32.55 -0.18 12.30
N HIS A 72 31.38 0.27 12.74
CA HIS A 72 31.14 1.56 13.41
C HIS A 72 30.82 1.39 14.90
N THR A 73 31.11 0.24 15.52
CA THR A 73 30.78 -0.03 16.94
C THR A 73 31.49 0.94 17.91
N LYS A 74 32.58 1.58 17.49
CA LYS A 74 33.31 2.60 18.27
C LYS A 74 32.63 3.97 18.28
N GLU A 75 31.69 4.21 17.37
CA GLU A 75 30.95 5.47 17.23
C GLU A 75 29.46 5.16 17.35
N PRO A 76 28.91 5.05 18.58
CA PRO A 76 27.52 4.69 18.77
C PRO A 76 26.59 5.66 18.04
N ARG A 77 25.61 5.12 17.33
CA ARG A 77 24.64 5.91 16.58
C ARG A 77 23.56 6.39 17.53
N THR A 78 23.47 7.71 17.70
CA THR A 78 22.56 8.39 18.61
C THR A 78 21.50 9.20 17.87
N GLY A 79 20.48 9.65 18.58
CA GLY A 79 19.45 10.56 18.03
C GLY A 79 18.27 9.84 17.39
N PHE A 80 18.13 8.53 17.65
CA PHE A 80 16.93 7.80 17.29
C PHE A 80 15.81 8.05 18.32
N GLY A 81 14.65 8.43 17.83
CA GLY A 81 13.41 8.58 18.57
C GLY A 81 12.50 7.34 18.46
N PRO A 82 11.39 7.32 19.22
CA PRO A 82 10.45 6.19 19.25
C PRO A 82 9.67 6.00 17.95
N LEU A 83 9.71 6.98 17.04
CA LEU A 83 9.03 6.91 15.73
C LEU A 83 9.99 6.60 14.58
N ASP A 84 11.27 6.34 14.87
CA ASP A 84 12.21 5.90 13.85
C ASP A 84 11.91 4.48 13.40
N MET A 85 11.74 4.33 12.10
CA MET A 85 11.44 3.05 11.48
C MET A 85 12.61 2.09 11.64
N THR A 86 12.33 0.88 12.11
CA THR A 86 13.32 -0.18 12.28
C THR A 86 12.70 -1.51 11.86
N VAL A 87 13.10 -2.01 10.69
CA VAL A 87 12.73 -3.34 10.18
C VAL A 87 13.84 -4.30 10.59
N CYS A 88 13.57 -5.13 11.59
CA CYS A 88 14.54 -6.07 12.13
C CYS A 88 14.42 -7.44 11.43
N ILE A 89 15.54 -7.93 10.91
CA ILE A 89 15.65 -9.29 10.39
C ILE A 89 16.52 -10.10 11.36
N LEU A 90 15.96 -11.18 11.89
CA LEU A 90 16.61 -12.07 12.85
C LEU A 90 17.25 -13.27 12.14
N GLY A 91 18.51 -13.56 12.46
CA GLY A 91 19.19 -14.79 12.03
C GLY A 91 20.07 -14.61 10.80
N SER A 92 20.13 -15.64 9.94
CA SER A 92 21.10 -15.70 8.85
C SER A 92 20.87 -14.63 7.76
N PRO A 93 21.93 -13.94 7.28
CA PRO A 93 21.82 -12.90 6.24
C PRO A 93 21.39 -13.42 4.87
N THR A 94 21.71 -14.67 4.52
CA THR A 94 21.71 -15.14 3.12
C THR A 94 20.34 -15.11 2.47
N ALA A 95 19.29 -15.53 3.18
CA ALA A 95 17.93 -15.55 2.64
C ALA A 95 17.28 -14.16 2.53
N PHE A 96 17.83 -13.14 3.20
CA PHE A 96 17.24 -11.80 3.25
C PHE A 96 18.15 -10.70 2.69
N LEU A 97 19.38 -11.00 2.28
CA LEU A 97 20.33 -10.01 1.79
C LEU A 97 19.75 -9.13 0.67
N PRO A 98 19.08 -9.67 -0.37
CA PRO A 98 18.47 -8.84 -1.41
C PRO A 98 17.38 -7.89 -0.88
N VAL A 99 16.59 -8.35 0.10
CA VAL A 99 15.54 -7.57 0.75
C VAL A 99 16.13 -6.46 1.61
N LEU A 100 17.22 -6.76 2.35
CA LEU A 100 17.98 -5.80 3.15
C LEU A 100 18.56 -4.70 2.27
N LEU A 101 19.14 -5.05 1.12
CA LEU A 101 19.71 -4.11 0.16
C LEU A 101 18.62 -3.22 -0.49
N GLU A 102 17.52 -3.82 -0.92
CA GLU A 102 16.40 -3.11 -1.55
C GLU A 102 15.70 -2.18 -0.54
N GLY A 103 15.46 -2.67 0.68
CA GLY A 103 14.93 -1.86 1.77
C GLY A 103 15.88 -0.73 2.18
N GLY A 104 17.20 -0.98 2.28
CA GLY A 104 18.22 0.02 2.61
C GLY A 104 18.37 1.10 1.54
N SER A 105 18.11 0.78 0.27
CA SER A 105 18.02 1.77 -0.81
C SER A 105 16.83 2.73 -0.65
N ARG A 106 15.71 2.25 -0.09
CA ARG A 106 14.46 3.01 0.08
C ARG A 106 14.40 3.78 1.38
N CYS A 107 14.83 3.16 2.47
CA CYS A 107 14.86 3.73 3.81
C CYS A 107 16.23 3.46 4.42
N PRO A 108 17.25 4.27 4.05
CA PRO A 108 18.61 4.07 4.49
C PRO A 108 18.71 4.05 6.02
N GLY A 109 19.33 3.00 6.57
CA GLY A 109 19.50 2.78 8.00
C GLY A 109 18.30 2.16 8.72
N ALA A 110 17.14 1.98 8.07
CA ALA A 110 15.97 1.37 8.72
C ALA A 110 15.96 -0.17 8.69
N MET A 111 16.62 -0.77 7.69
CA MET A 111 16.77 -2.22 7.60
C MET A 111 17.94 -2.67 8.47
N VAL A 112 17.67 -3.45 9.52
CA VAL A 112 18.66 -3.88 10.51
C VAL A 112 18.67 -5.40 10.62
N LEU A 113 19.83 -6.00 10.39
CA LEU A 113 20.07 -7.42 10.59
C LEU A 113 20.64 -7.67 11.99
N CYS A 114 19.97 -8.53 12.74
CA CYS A 114 20.38 -8.97 14.08
C CYS A 114 20.90 -10.41 14.00
N LEU A 115 22.19 -10.59 14.33
CA LEU A 115 22.90 -11.87 14.20
C LEU A 115 23.08 -12.61 15.53
N SER A 116 22.77 -11.96 16.66
CA SER A 116 22.95 -12.51 18.00
C SER A 116 21.77 -12.16 18.90
N PRO A 117 21.32 -13.08 19.78
CA PRO A 117 20.33 -12.73 20.79
C PRO A 117 20.82 -11.64 21.76
N THR A 118 22.13 -11.50 21.96
CA THR A 118 22.72 -10.49 22.86
C THR A 118 22.59 -9.05 22.34
N TRP A 119 22.26 -8.88 21.06
CA TRP A 119 22.09 -7.57 20.42
C TRP A 119 20.68 -7.01 20.58
N ALA A 120 19.77 -7.80 21.15
CA ALA A 120 18.38 -7.44 21.31
C ALA A 120 17.89 -7.75 22.72
N SER A 121 16.92 -6.97 23.18
CA SER A 121 16.22 -7.21 24.44
C SER A 121 14.72 -7.12 24.23
N ARG A 122 13.98 -7.92 24.99
CA ARG A 122 12.51 -7.84 25.03
C ARG A 122 12.11 -7.11 26.29
N VAL A 123 11.30 -6.09 26.14
CA VAL A 123 10.73 -5.34 27.26
C VAL A 123 9.20 -5.41 27.21
N PRO A 124 8.49 -5.43 28.35
CA PRO A 124 7.04 -5.39 28.35
C PRO A 124 6.53 -4.17 27.57
N SER A 125 5.58 -4.37 26.66
CA SER A 125 5.04 -3.28 25.86
C SER A 125 4.23 -2.32 26.74
N GLU A 126 4.53 -1.02 26.64
CA GLU A 126 3.77 0.03 27.32
C GLU A 126 2.40 0.28 26.66
N THR A 127 2.30 -0.01 25.36
CA THR A 127 1.13 0.29 24.53
C THR A 127 0.21 -0.92 24.33
N SER A 128 0.69 -2.13 24.62
CA SER A 128 -0.05 -3.37 24.37
C SER A 128 0.17 -4.37 25.53
N PRO A 129 -0.74 -4.39 26.52
CA PRO A 129 -0.63 -5.30 27.66
C PRO A 129 -0.56 -6.77 27.22
N GLY A 130 0.41 -7.51 27.77
CA GLY A 130 0.62 -8.93 27.46
C GLY A 130 1.50 -9.21 26.24
N THR A 131 2.01 -8.17 25.57
CA THR A 131 2.98 -8.30 24.47
C THR A 131 4.32 -7.66 24.82
N TRP A 132 5.32 -7.84 23.96
CA TRP A 132 6.70 -7.40 24.18
C TRP A 132 7.15 -6.45 23.07
N SER A 133 7.89 -5.40 23.43
CA SER A 133 8.64 -4.58 22.49
C SER A 133 10.05 -5.14 22.34
N LEU A 134 10.55 -5.24 21.10
CA LEU A 134 11.92 -5.65 20.81
C LEU A 134 12.82 -4.42 20.65
N LEU A 135 13.87 -4.33 21.46
CA LEU A 135 14.84 -3.22 21.43
C LEU A 135 16.21 -3.74 20.97
N LEU A 136 16.77 -3.15 19.92
CA LEU A 136 18.08 -3.47 19.36
C LEU A 136 19.16 -2.54 19.93
N SER A 137 20.11 -3.08 20.66
CA SER A 137 21.30 -2.37 21.14
C SER A 137 22.44 -2.40 20.11
N GLN A 138 22.44 -3.39 19.22
CA GLN A 138 23.43 -3.56 18.16
C GLN A 138 22.78 -4.17 16.92
N GLY A 139 23.38 -3.97 15.75
CA GLY A 139 22.92 -4.62 14.52
C GLY A 139 23.73 -4.19 13.30
N VAL A 140 23.53 -4.88 12.18
CA VAL A 140 24.07 -4.45 10.88
C VAL A 140 22.99 -3.68 10.13
N SER A 141 23.16 -2.37 9.98
CA SER A 141 22.25 -1.53 9.19
C SER A 141 22.63 -1.51 7.71
N PHE A 142 21.62 -1.40 6.85
CA PHE A 142 21.79 -1.32 5.40
C PHE A 142 21.42 0.06 4.86
N GLU A 143 22.27 0.57 3.98
CA GLU A 143 22.21 1.92 3.43
C GLU A 143 22.14 1.86 1.89
N ALA A 144 21.87 3.00 1.25
CA ALA A 144 21.79 3.07 -0.20
C ALA A 144 23.13 2.70 -0.89
N GLY A 145 23.03 2.09 -2.07
CA GLY A 145 24.20 1.67 -2.86
C GLY A 145 24.89 0.40 -2.34
N GLY A 146 24.20 -0.40 -1.51
CA GLY A 146 24.70 -1.67 -1.00
C GLY A 146 25.73 -1.56 0.12
N HIS A 147 25.83 -0.39 0.75
CA HIS A 147 26.65 -0.21 1.94
C HIS A 147 25.95 -0.82 3.17
N SER A 148 26.74 -1.38 4.07
CA SER A 148 26.26 -1.84 5.37
C SER A 148 27.23 -1.46 6.48
N ALA A 149 26.71 -1.24 7.69
CA ALA A 149 27.52 -0.87 8.85
C ALA A 149 27.10 -1.69 10.08
N LEU A 150 28.09 -2.23 10.81
CA LEU A 150 27.88 -2.81 12.14
C LEU A 150 27.85 -1.65 13.15
N GLU A 151 26.71 -1.48 13.82
CA GLU A 151 26.42 -0.29 14.64
C GLU A 151 25.97 -0.68 16.04
N VAL A 152 26.34 0.15 17.02
CA VAL A 152 25.78 0.15 18.37
C VAL A 152 24.79 1.32 18.46
N PHE A 153 23.59 1.06 18.98
CA PHE A 153 22.51 2.05 19.07
C PHE A 153 22.37 2.55 20.50
N VAL A 154 22.42 3.88 20.68
CA VAL A 154 22.27 4.53 21.99
C VAL A 154 21.31 5.72 21.89
N PRO A 155 20.08 5.65 22.45
CA PRO A 155 19.50 4.47 23.11
C PRO A 155 19.22 3.31 22.12
N PRO A 156 18.92 2.10 22.61
CA PRO A 156 18.49 0.98 21.78
C PRO A 156 17.30 1.34 20.88
N ARG A 157 17.31 0.84 19.64
CA ARG A 157 16.23 1.09 18.66
C ARG A 157 15.07 0.14 18.88
N ARG A 158 13.86 0.67 18.93
CA ARG A 158 12.64 -0.14 18.95
C ARG A 158 12.34 -0.70 17.56
N ALA A 159 12.16 -2.00 17.45
CA ALA A 159 11.72 -2.63 16.20
C ALA A 159 10.27 -2.22 15.88
N THR A 160 10.04 -1.75 14.66
CA THR A 160 8.70 -1.41 14.15
C THR A 160 8.10 -2.55 13.30
N TYR A 161 8.93 -3.52 12.93
CA TYR A 161 8.55 -4.75 12.24
C TYR A 161 9.66 -5.79 12.46
N VAL A 162 9.31 -7.08 12.58
CA VAL A 162 10.28 -8.17 12.76
C VAL A 162 10.02 -9.32 11.78
N THR A 163 11.06 -9.85 11.16
CA THR A 163 10.98 -11.12 10.42
C THR A 163 12.27 -11.92 10.59
N GLY A 164 12.30 -13.14 10.08
CA GLY A 164 13.43 -14.04 10.14
C GLY A 164 13.11 -15.39 9.49
N THR A 165 14.04 -16.32 9.60
CA THR A 165 13.84 -17.70 9.13
C THR A 165 13.14 -18.52 10.22
N PHE A 166 11.82 -18.65 10.13
CA PHE A 166 11.02 -19.48 11.04
C PHE A 166 10.83 -20.89 10.45
N SER A 167 11.07 -21.93 11.24
CA SER A 167 10.81 -23.31 10.80
C SER A 167 10.27 -24.21 11.94
N PRO A 168 9.55 -25.29 11.62
CA PRO A 168 8.96 -26.20 12.62
C PRO A 168 9.95 -26.76 13.66
N GLY A 169 11.24 -26.84 13.35
CA GLY A 169 12.31 -27.32 14.24
C GLY A 169 13.04 -26.25 15.06
N THR A 170 12.60 -24.99 15.03
CA THR A 170 13.29 -23.85 15.66
C THR A 170 12.63 -23.33 16.94
N GLU A 171 11.85 -24.16 17.65
CA GLU A 171 11.12 -23.77 18.89
C GLU A 171 12.01 -23.20 19.97
N SER A 172 13.15 -23.83 20.18
CA SER A 172 14.15 -23.44 21.16
C SER A 172 15.20 -22.52 20.56
N SER A 173 15.01 -22.05 19.32
CA SER A 173 15.91 -21.05 18.75
C SER A 173 15.61 -19.67 19.33
N TRP A 174 16.68 -18.89 19.51
CA TRP A 174 16.55 -17.51 19.95
C TRP A 174 15.75 -16.64 18.97
N VAL A 175 15.71 -16.98 17.68
CA VAL A 175 14.91 -16.28 16.66
C VAL A 175 13.41 -16.42 16.98
N GLY A 176 12.97 -17.64 17.27
CA GLY A 176 11.58 -17.92 17.66
C GLY A 176 11.20 -17.24 18.97
N GLU A 177 12.10 -17.23 19.95
CA GLU A 177 11.86 -16.60 21.25
C GLU A 177 11.77 -15.08 21.16
N LEU A 178 12.67 -14.44 20.39
CA LEU A 178 12.67 -12.98 20.19
C LEU A 178 11.46 -12.50 19.40
N ALA A 179 10.96 -13.28 18.43
CA ALA A 179 9.80 -12.92 17.62
C ALA A 179 8.44 -13.22 18.27
N ARG A 180 8.41 -13.90 19.43
CA ARG A 180 7.17 -14.32 20.09
C ARG A 180 6.44 -13.16 20.74
N ASP A 181 5.12 -13.08 20.50
CA ASP A 181 4.19 -12.15 21.18
C ASP A 181 4.66 -10.69 21.15
N LEU A 182 5.20 -10.26 20.01
CA LEU A 182 5.65 -8.88 19.83
C LEU A 182 4.48 -7.91 19.63
N ASP A 183 4.67 -6.67 20.07
CA ASP A 183 3.73 -5.56 19.86
C ASP A 183 3.84 -4.93 18.48
N CYS A 184 4.89 -5.23 17.72
CA CYS A 184 5.03 -4.87 16.31
C CYS A 184 4.58 -6.02 15.40
N PRO A 185 4.19 -5.74 14.14
CA PRO A 185 3.92 -6.78 13.14
C PRO A 185 5.13 -7.70 12.91
N THR A 186 4.85 -8.98 12.68
CA THR A 186 5.88 -9.97 12.33
C THR A 186 5.57 -10.71 11.03
N GLY A 187 6.59 -10.92 10.19
CA GLY A 187 6.51 -11.61 8.89
C GLY A 187 6.41 -13.13 8.94
N GLY A 188 5.97 -13.64 10.08
CA GLY A 188 5.85 -15.06 10.37
C GLY A 188 6.01 -15.30 11.87
N SER A 189 5.96 -16.57 12.24
CA SER A 189 6.24 -17.04 13.58
C SER A 189 6.52 -18.54 13.52
N VAL A 190 7.08 -19.10 14.60
CA VAL A 190 7.26 -20.56 14.70
C VAL A 190 5.92 -21.31 14.62
N PRO A 191 4.84 -20.89 15.33
CA PRO A 191 3.52 -21.52 15.19
C PRO A 191 2.93 -21.44 13.77
N LEU A 192 3.08 -20.31 13.07
CA LEU A 192 2.61 -20.18 11.69
C LEU A 192 3.39 -21.08 10.74
N ALA A 193 4.73 -21.12 10.87
CA ALA A 193 5.56 -22.01 10.06
C ALA A 193 5.17 -23.48 10.26
N ARG A 194 4.87 -23.90 11.50
CA ARG A 194 4.34 -25.24 11.78
C ARG A 194 3.01 -25.51 11.11
N TRP A 195 2.06 -24.61 11.30
CA TRP A 195 0.73 -24.77 10.75
C TRP A 195 0.77 -24.87 9.23
N LEU A 196 1.59 -24.04 8.59
CA LEU A 196 1.74 -23.99 7.15
C LEU A 196 2.46 -25.24 6.59
N GLU A 197 3.52 -25.67 7.26
CA GLU A 197 4.37 -26.78 6.82
C GLU A 197 3.88 -28.16 7.28
N ASP A 198 2.77 -28.25 8.04
CA ASP A 198 2.08 -29.50 8.33
C ASP A 198 1.49 -30.07 7.02
N PRO A 199 2.05 -31.18 6.47
CA PRO A 199 1.64 -31.67 5.16
C PRO A 199 0.20 -32.18 5.14
N VAL A 200 -0.30 -32.67 6.28
CA VAL A 200 -1.62 -33.30 6.36
C VAL A 200 -2.69 -32.22 6.51
N ALA A 201 -2.47 -31.24 7.38
CA ALA A 201 -3.38 -30.11 7.55
C ALA A 201 -3.47 -29.30 6.24
N THR A 202 -2.32 -28.97 5.64
CA THR A 202 -2.26 -28.19 4.39
C THR A 202 -2.93 -28.93 3.24
N ARG A 203 -2.69 -30.23 3.03
CA ARG A 203 -3.39 -30.98 1.97
C ARG A 203 -4.90 -31.00 2.15
N ARG A 204 -5.39 -31.15 3.39
CA ARG A 204 -6.83 -31.10 3.66
C ARG A 204 -7.41 -29.75 3.29
N LEU A 205 -6.74 -28.67 3.70
CA LEU A 205 -7.13 -27.30 3.41
C LEU A 205 -7.16 -27.03 1.90
N LEU A 206 -6.10 -27.39 1.18
CA LEU A 206 -6.01 -27.18 -0.27
C LEU A 206 -7.07 -27.97 -1.04
N ALA A 207 -7.34 -29.22 -0.65
CA ALA A 207 -8.38 -30.02 -1.28
C ALA A 207 -9.79 -29.50 -0.98
N ALA A 208 -10.08 -29.15 0.28
CA ALA A 208 -11.42 -28.78 0.72
C ALA A 208 -11.79 -27.33 0.33
N ARG A 209 -10.84 -26.39 0.42
CA ARG A 209 -11.09 -24.95 0.22
C ARG A 209 -10.66 -24.43 -1.13
N ALA A 210 -9.56 -24.95 -1.71
CA ALA A 210 -9.08 -24.55 -3.04
C ALA A 210 -9.52 -25.52 -4.15
N GLY A 211 -10.11 -26.67 -3.81
CA GLY A 211 -10.53 -27.67 -4.81
C GLY A 211 -9.36 -28.32 -5.57
N LEU A 212 -8.14 -28.24 -5.02
CA LEU A 212 -6.94 -28.76 -5.66
C LEU A 212 -6.78 -30.25 -5.44
N HIS A 213 -6.26 -30.95 -6.46
CA HIS A 213 -5.89 -32.36 -6.31
C HIS A 213 -4.69 -32.46 -5.37
N VAL A 214 -4.78 -33.36 -4.39
CA VAL A 214 -3.70 -33.65 -3.43
C VAL A 214 -3.36 -35.13 -3.45
N PRO A 215 -2.15 -35.55 -3.07
CA PRO A 215 -1.78 -36.95 -3.02
C PRO A 215 -2.69 -37.72 -2.06
N PRO A 216 -3.14 -38.94 -2.42
CA PRO A 216 -3.72 -39.85 -1.44
C PRO A 216 -2.79 -39.97 -0.23
N THR A 217 -3.31 -39.72 0.97
CA THR A 217 -2.53 -39.61 2.19
C THR A 217 -3.19 -40.43 3.29
N LEU A 218 -2.47 -41.41 3.86
CA LEU A 218 -2.84 -42.05 5.11
C LEU A 218 -1.91 -41.50 6.20
N ALA A 219 -2.47 -40.87 7.22
CA ALA A 219 -1.71 -40.31 8.34
C ALA A 219 -2.20 -40.85 9.67
N PHE A 220 -1.24 -41.22 10.52
CA PHE A 220 -1.49 -41.66 11.89
C PHE A 220 -1.16 -40.50 12.83
N ILE A 221 -2.13 -40.11 13.67
CA ILE A 221 -2.00 -39.00 14.62
C ILE A 221 -1.92 -39.57 16.03
N LEU A 222 -0.89 -39.20 16.77
CA LEU A 222 -0.67 -39.66 18.13
C LEU A 222 -1.30 -38.72 19.17
N GLY A 223 -2.09 -39.27 20.10
CA GLY A 223 -2.57 -38.56 21.29
C GLY A 223 -4.00 -37.98 21.23
N THR A 224 -4.41 -37.35 22.32
CA THR A 224 -5.74 -36.76 22.55
C THR A 224 -5.81 -35.24 22.34
N GLU A 225 -4.68 -34.55 22.22
CA GLU A 225 -4.64 -33.10 22.00
C GLU A 225 -4.80 -32.75 20.51
N GLY A 226 -5.84 -31.97 20.21
CA GLY A 226 -6.22 -31.56 18.87
C GLY A 226 -7.49 -32.28 18.40
N ALA A 227 -8.59 -31.52 18.24
CA ALA A 227 -9.77 -32.02 17.54
C ALA A 227 -9.36 -32.42 16.12
N LEU A 228 -9.73 -33.64 15.68
CA LEU A 228 -9.70 -33.95 14.25
C LEU A 228 -10.61 -32.91 13.58
N PRO A 229 -10.21 -32.29 12.46
CA PRO A 229 -11.05 -31.30 11.79
C PRO A 229 -12.42 -31.92 11.51
N GLU A 230 -13.50 -31.26 11.94
CA GLU A 230 -14.88 -31.76 11.80
C GLU A 230 -15.34 -31.84 10.34
N ASP A 231 -14.61 -31.17 9.43
CA ASP A 231 -14.87 -31.22 8.00
C ASP A 231 -14.74 -32.66 7.44
N PRO A 232 -15.64 -33.06 6.51
CA PRO A 232 -15.53 -34.35 5.85
C PRO A 232 -14.15 -34.47 5.20
N ALA A 233 -13.46 -35.58 5.47
CA ALA A 233 -12.13 -35.81 4.94
C ALA A 233 -12.19 -35.79 3.39
N PRO A 234 -11.34 -35.00 2.71
CA PRO A 234 -11.35 -34.95 1.26
C PRO A 234 -11.03 -36.34 0.69
N PRO A 235 -11.59 -36.69 -0.48
CA PRO A 235 -11.39 -37.99 -1.08
C PRO A 235 -9.88 -38.26 -1.24
N GLY A 236 -9.40 -39.33 -0.60
CA GLY A 236 -7.99 -39.75 -0.64
C GLY A 236 -7.16 -39.37 0.58
N VAL A 237 -7.61 -38.49 1.48
CA VAL A 237 -6.89 -38.21 2.75
C VAL A 237 -7.58 -38.91 3.92
N ARG A 238 -6.89 -39.85 4.56
CA ARG A 238 -7.38 -40.66 5.68
C ARG A 238 -6.54 -40.39 6.93
N LEU A 239 -7.22 -40.00 8.02
CA LEU A 239 -6.61 -39.80 9.32
C LEU A 239 -7.00 -40.94 10.25
N VAL A 240 -6.01 -41.50 10.94
CA VAL A 240 -6.20 -42.55 11.93
C VAL A 240 -5.61 -42.05 13.23
N ARG A 241 -6.42 -41.94 14.29
CA ARG A 241 -5.93 -41.59 15.61
C ARG A 241 -5.37 -42.84 16.29
N LEU A 242 -4.18 -42.71 16.86
CA LEU A 242 -3.53 -43.70 17.70
C LEU A 242 -3.56 -43.21 19.15
N GLU A 243 -4.06 -44.06 20.05
CA GLU A 243 -4.12 -43.75 21.49
C GLU A 243 -2.75 -43.77 22.16
N ASP A 244 -1.89 -44.73 21.80
CA ASP A 244 -0.53 -44.95 22.30
C ASP A 244 0.46 -45.16 21.14
N PRO A 245 1.74 -44.73 21.25
CA PRO A 245 2.73 -45.00 20.20
C PRO A 245 3.08 -46.49 20.01
N GLN A 246 2.69 -47.38 20.94
CA GLN A 246 2.97 -48.81 20.92
C GLN A 246 1.69 -49.66 21.01
N GLY A 247 1.76 -50.94 20.60
CA GLY A 247 0.70 -51.94 20.83
C GLY A 247 -0.52 -51.85 19.90
N GLN A 248 -0.48 -51.01 18.87
CA GLN A 248 -1.56 -50.81 17.89
C GLN A 248 -1.18 -51.27 16.47
N GLU A 249 -0.25 -52.21 16.33
CA GLU A 249 0.27 -52.68 15.04
C GLU A 249 -0.81 -53.31 14.16
N SER A 250 -1.80 -53.96 14.78
CA SER A 250 -2.94 -54.55 14.06
C SER A 250 -3.80 -53.49 13.39
N LEU A 251 -4.11 -52.39 14.11
CA LEU A 251 -4.86 -51.26 13.58
C LEU A 251 -4.10 -50.60 12.44
N VAL A 252 -2.81 -50.29 12.66
CA VAL A 252 -1.95 -49.70 11.63
C VAL A 252 -1.92 -50.57 10.38
N ARG A 253 -1.77 -51.90 10.53
CA ARG A 253 -1.76 -52.84 9.40
C ARG A 253 -3.10 -52.86 8.65
N GLU A 254 -4.21 -52.93 9.37
CA GLU A 254 -5.55 -52.93 8.77
C GLU A 254 -5.79 -51.65 7.97
N GLU A 255 -5.45 -50.50 8.55
CA GLU A 255 -5.64 -49.19 7.95
C GLU A 255 -4.77 -48.99 6.70
N VAL A 256 -3.51 -49.43 6.75
CA VAL A 256 -2.60 -49.45 5.60
C VAL A 256 -3.13 -50.36 4.49
N CYS A 257 -3.54 -51.59 4.81
CA CYS A 257 -4.09 -52.52 3.82
C CYS A 257 -5.37 -51.97 3.17
N ALA A 258 -6.27 -51.40 3.96
CA ALA A 258 -7.51 -50.79 3.48
C ALA A 258 -7.22 -49.58 2.58
N PHE A 259 -6.26 -48.74 2.95
CA PHE A 259 -5.85 -47.60 2.13
C PHE A 259 -5.24 -48.04 0.79
N LEU A 260 -4.31 -48.99 0.81
CA LEU A 260 -3.67 -49.53 -0.40
C LEU A 260 -4.66 -50.25 -1.33
N GLY A 261 -5.66 -50.93 -0.78
CA GLY A 261 -6.75 -51.55 -1.55
C GLY A 261 -7.85 -50.58 -1.98
N GLY A 262 -7.79 -49.31 -1.53
CA GLY A 262 -8.80 -48.31 -1.77
C GLY A 262 -8.84 -47.79 -3.20
N THR A 263 -9.97 -47.20 -3.58
CA THR A 263 -10.17 -46.62 -4.93
C THR A 263 -9.19 -45.50 -5.25
N ALA A 264 -8.77 -44.72 -4.25
CA ALA A 264 -7.80 -43.64 -4.40
C ALA A 264 -6.39 -44.13 -4.82
N MET A 265 -6.05 -45.38 -4.51
CA MET A 265 -4.75 -45.98 -4.84
C MET A 265 -4.75 -46.72 -6.19
N LYS A 266 -5.91 -46.90 -6.84
CA LYS A 266 -6.02 -47.61 -8.14
C LYS A 266 -5.09 -47.09 -9.25
N PRO A 267 -4.82 -45.78 -9.38
CA PRO A 267 -3.91 -45.28 -10.41
C PRO A 267 -2.44 -45.65 -10.20
N TYR A 268 -2.07 -46.12 -9.00
CA TYR A 268 -0.68 -46.38 -8.62
C TYR A 268 -0.36 -47.87 -8.71
N SER A 269 0.70 -48.20 -9.45
CA SER A 269 1.12 -49.59 -9.68
C SER A 269 2.25 -50.06 -8.77
N GLN A 270 2.95 -49.12 -8.11
CA GLN A 270 4.08 -49.40 -7.22
C GLN A 270 4.05 -48.47 -6.01
N VAL A 271 4.45 -49.00 -4.85
CA VAL A 271 4.63 -48.25 -3.60
C VAL A 271 6.06 -48.47 -3.13
N ALA A 272 6.81 -47.39 -2.96
CA ALA A 272 8.12 -47.41 -2.34
C ALA A 272 8.00 -47.05 -0.86
N CYS A 273 8.45 -47.95 0.02
CA CYS A 273 8.49 -47.70 1.46
C CYS A 273 9.90 -47.25 1.86
N GLY A 274 10.02 -46.03 2.38
CA GLY A 274 11.24 -45.54 3.03
C GLY A 274 11.06 -45.48 4.54
N MET A 275 12.12 -45.77 5.30
CA MET A 275 12.19 -45.46 6.73
C MET A 275 13.03 -44.19 6.90
N GLY A 276 12.42 -43.14 7.43
CA GLY A 276 13.06 -41.84 7.67
C GLY A 276 12.13 -40.92 8.46
N ARG A 277 12.61 -39.73 8.87
CA ARG A 277 11.69 -38.70 9.39
C ARG A 277 10.69 -38.34 8.28
N ALA A 278 9.41 -38.16 8.64
CA ALA A 278 8.30 -37.88 7.70
C ALA A 278 8.55 -36.64 6.79
N GLU A 279 9.56 -35.84 7.12
CA GLU A 279 9.89 -34.55 6.53
C GLU A 279 10.94 -34.60 5.40
N ALA A 280 11.35 -35.78 4.93
CA ALA A 280 12.40 -35.92 3.93
C ALA A 280 11.95 -36.60 2.61
N PRO A 281 11.01 -36.02 1.83
CA PRO A 281 10.94 -36.32 0.40
C PRO A 281 12.19 -35.77 -0.30
N VAL A 282 12.43 -36.25 -1.54
CA VAL A 282 13.56 -35.92 -2.43
C VAL A 282 14.08 -34.49 -2.19
N ARG A 283 15.25 -34.38 -1.55
CA ARG A 283 15.88 -33.08 -1.26
C ARG A 283 16.34 -32.43 -2.57
N HIS A 284 15.67 -31.36 -2.95
CA HIS A 284 16.04 -30.44 -4.03
C HIS A 284 17.32 -29.64 -3.72
N GLY A 285 17.77 -29.61 -2.45
CA GLY A 285 19.05 -28.97 -2.08
C GLY A 285 20.30 -29.60 -2.73
N ALA A 286 20.17 -30.71 -3.46
CA ALA A 286 21.25 -31.31 -4.24
C ALA A 286 21.30 -30.83 -5.71
N ALA A 287 20.34 -30.02 -6.17
CA ALA A 287 20.27 -29.53 -7.55
C ALA A 287 19.83 -28.05 -7.60
N LEU A 288 20.35 -27.31 -8.58
CA LEU A 288 19.88 -25.95 -8.84
C LEU A 288 18.45 -25.99 -9.39
N PRO A 289 17.54 -25.09 -8.97
CA PRO A 289 16.20 -25.02 -9.51
C PRO A 289 16.25 -24.68 -11.01
N LEU A 290 15.37 -25.31 -11.78
CA LEU A 290 15.16 -25.01 -13.20
C LEU A 290 13.82 -24.32 -13.37
N GLY A 291 13.75 -23.40 -14.33
CA GLY A 291 12.49 -22.75 -14.67
C GLY A 291 11.49 -23.71 -15.30
N LEU A 292 10.20 -23.49 -15.03
CA LEU A 292 9.10 -24.30 -15.57
C LEU A 292 9.25 -24.51 -17.08
N ASP A 293 9.51 -23.44 -17.84
CA ASP A 293 9.67 -23.53 -19.29
C ASP A 293 10.85 -24.43 -19.70
N SER A 294 12.00 -24.31 -19.02
CA SER A 294 13.16 -25.16 -19.26
C SER A 294 12.88 -26.62 -18.94
N SER A 295 12.19 -26.90 -17.82
CA SER A 295 11.78 -28.25 -17.44
C SER A 295 10.81 -28.86 -18.45
N LEU A 296 9.80 -28.11 -18.90
CA LEU A 296 8.83 -28.59 -19.89
C LEU A 296 9.49 -28.86 -21.26
N GLN A 297 10.42 -28.01 -21.68
CA GLN A 297 11.20 -28.26 -22.90
C GLN A 297 12.06 -29.53 -22.78
N GLN A 298 12.73 -29.75 -21.64
CA GLN A 298 13.51 -30.97 -21.38
C GLN A 298 12.64 -32.23 -21.39
N TRP A 299 11.38 -32.12 -20.99
CA TRP A 299 10.40 -33.21 -21.02
C TRP A 299 9.75 -33.42 -22.40
N GLY A 300 10.15 -32.66 -23.42
CA GLY A 300 9.68 -32.82 -24.80
C GLY A 300 8.40 -32.06 -25.15
N LEU A 301 7.90 -31.19 -24.27
CA LEU A 301 6.75 -30.32 -24.55
C LEU A 301 7.19 -29.08 -25.33
N ALA A 302 7.45 -29.26 -26.62
CA ALA A 302 7.99 -28.19 -27.47
C ALA A 302 6.97 -27.09 -27.79
N ASP A 303 5.66 -27.43 -27.85
CA ASP A 303 4.61 -26.49 -28.23
C ASP A 303 4.50 -25.32 -27.24
N PRO A 304 4.72 -24.06 -27.68
CA PRO A 304 4.64 -22.90 -26.80
C PRO A 304 3.23 -22.65 -26.22
N GLY A 305 2.17 -22.98 -26.98
CA GLY A 305 0.79 -22.78 -26.54
C GLY A 305 0.41 -23.70 -25.39
N HIS A 306 0.81 -24.98 -25.47
CA HIS A 306 0.63 -25.94 -24.38
C HIS A 306 1.43 -25.56 -23.13
N ARG A 307 2.68 -25.10 -23.29
CA ARG A 307 3.49 -24.63 -22.17
C ARG A 307 2.87 -23.41 -21.49
N GLN A 308 2.39 -22.44 -22.27
CA GLN A 308 1.70 -21.26 -21.75
C GLN A 308 0.41 -21.63 -21.00
N ALA A 309 -0.44 -22.48 -21.59
CA ALA A 309 -1.67 -22.92 -20.96
C ALA A 309 -1.41 -23.66 -19.64
N LEU A 310 -0.35 -24.47 -19.56
CA LEU A 310 0.05 -25.12 -18.32
C LEU A 310 0.58 -24.13 -17.28
N ALA A 311 1.37 -23.13 -17.70
CA ALA A 311 1.86 -22.08 -16.81
C ALA A 311 0.69 -21.25 -16.23
N GLU A 312 -0.32 -20.93 -17.04
CA GLU A 312 -1.55 -20.24 -16.59
C GLU A 312 -2.36 -21.10 -15.61
N ARG A 313 -2.51 -22.40 -15.89
CA ARG A 313 -3.16 -23.35 -14.96
C ARG A 313 -2.40 -23.46 -13.64
N LEU A 314 -1.07 -23.55 -13.67
CA LEU A 314 -0.24 -23.60 -12.47
C LEU A 314 -0.35 -22.32 -11.66
N ARG A 315 -0.32 -21.15 -12.32
CA ARG A 315 -0.51 -19.85 -11.68
C ARG A 315 -1.87 -19.77 -11.00
N GLY A 316 -2.95 -20.12 -11.69
CA GLY A 316 -4.29 -20.15 -11.10
C GLY A 316 -4.38 -21.09 -9.89
N ALA A 317 -3.85 -22.30 -10.01
CA ALA A 317 -3.80 -23.25 -8.89
C ALA A 317 -2.99 -22.74 -7.70
N ALA A 318 -1.87 -22.06 -7.94
CA ALA A 318 -1.07 -21.43 -6.89
C ALA A 318 -1.81 -20.26 -6.24
N GLU A 319 -2.46 -19.39 -7.01
CA GLU A 319 -3.28 -18.28 -6.51
C GLU A 319 -4.46 -18.78 -5.66
N ASP A 320 -5.17 -19.82 -6.11
CA ASP A 320 -6.26 -20.47 -5.37
C ASP A 320 -5.74 -21.09 -4.06
N ALA A 321 -4.58 -21.76 -4.10
CA ALA A 321 -3.92 -22.31 -2.91
C ALA A 321 -3.57 -21.21 -1.91
N MET A 322 -2.94 -20.13 -2.37
CA MET A 322 -2.55 -19.00 -1.53
C MET A 322 -3.76 -18.31 -0.92
N ALA A 323 -4.83 -18.08 -1.69
CA ALA A 323 -6.06 -17.50 -1.20
C ALA A 323 -6.71 -18.35 -0.11
N ALA A 324 -6.75 -19.68 -0.29
CA ALA A 324 -7.28 -20.59 0.71
C ALA A 324 -6.45 -20.61 2.00
N LEU A 325 -5.12 -20.58 1.88
CA LEU A 325 -4.20 -20.54 3.03
C LEU A 325 -4.34 -19.23 3.80
N LEU A 326 -4.33 -18.08 3.11
CA LEU A 326 -4.52 -16.77 3.75
C LEU A 326 -5.89 -16.65 4.44
N ALA A 327 -6.95 -17.19 3.83
CA ALA A 327 -8.27 -17.21 4.45
C ALA A 327 -8.30 -18.08 5.72
N ALA A 328 -7.63 -19.23 5.71
CA ALA A 328 -7.53 -20.09 6.88
C ALA A 328 -6.64 -19.48 7.98
N GLU A 329 -5.54 -18.81 7.63
CA GLU A 329 -4.71 -18.08 8.58
C GLU A 329 -5.51 -16.99 9.32
N ALA A 330 -6.40 -16.30 8.61
CA ALA A 330 -7.27 -15.26 9.18
C ALA A 330 -8.27 -15.81 10.22
N GLU A 331 -8.56 -17.12 10.19
CA GLU A 331 -9.41 -17.80 11.18
C GLU A 331 -8.63 -18.25 12.43
N LEU A 332 -7.30 -18.23 12.40
CA LEU A 332 -6.46 -18.63 13.53
C LEU A 332 -6.49 -17.59 14.66
N SER A 333 -6.62 -18.09 15.88
CA SER A 333 -6.47 -17.27 17.08
C SER A 333 -5.06 -16.67 17.19
N PRO A 334 -4.88 -15.52 17.88
CA PRO A 334 -3.56 -14.97 18.17
C PRO A 334 -2.56 -15.99 18.74
N ALA A 335 -3.00 -16.87 19.63
CA ALA A 335 -2.15 -17.91 20.21
C ALA A 335 -1.68 -18.92 19.16
N GLN A 336 -2.57 -19.36 18.27
CA GLN A 336 -2.23 -20.27 17.17
C GLN A 336 -1.27 -19.62 16.16
N ARG A 337 -1.35 -18.30 15.98
CA ARG A 337 -0.43 -17.53 15.13
C ARG A 337 0.90 -17.21 15.79
N GLY A 338 1.07 -17.46 17.10
CA GLY A 338 2.29 -17.05 17.84
C GLY A 338 2.35 -15.55 18.16
N GLY A 339 1.21 -14.87 18.14
CA GLY A 339 1.04 -13.46 18.44
C GLY A 339 -0.15 -12.85 17.68
N ALA A 340 -0.76 -11.81 18.23
CA ALA A 340 -1.90 -11.14 17.58
C ALA A 340 -1.55 -10.50 16.23
N ARG A 341 -0.27 -10.14 16.08
CA ARG A 341 0.28 -9.39 14.94
C ARG A 341 1.18 -10.22 14.02
N ALA A 342 1.27 -11.52 14.29
CA ALA A 342 1.98 -12.44 13.42
C ALA A 342 1.14 -12.76 12.18
N CYS A 343 1.80 -12.72 11.02
CA CYS A 343 1.20 -13.05 9.74
C CYS A 343 2.25 -13.61 8.76
N THR A 344 1.84 -14.50 7.87
CA THR A 344 2.72 -15.05 6.83
C THR A 344 2.91 -14.03 5.70
N ASP A 345 4.13 -13.50 5.53
CA ASP A 345 4.45 -12.57 4.44
C ASP A 345 4.99 -13.27 3.17
N ILE A 346 5.52 -14.49 3.32
CA ILE A 346 6.08 -15.28 2.22
C ILE A 346 5.40 -16.64 2.20
N LEU A 347 4.80 -16.95 1.05
CA LEU A 347 4.08 -18.19 0.85
C LEU A 347 4.47 -18.83 -0.48
N GLY A 348 4.91 -20.08 -0.41
CA GLY A 348 5.19 -20.95 -1.53
C GLY A 348 4.33 -22.20 -1.46
N VAL A 349 3.99 -22.75 -2.63
CA VAL A 349 3.22 -23.99 -2.76
C VAL A 349 3.95 -24.91 -3.71
N ASP A 350 4.18 -26.14 -3.27
CA ASP A 350 4.87 -27.17 -4.04
C ASP A 350 3.85 -27.96 -4.85
N PHE A 351 4.05 -28.02 -6.16
CA PHE A 351 3.24 -28.83 -7.06
C PHE A 351 4.07 -29.95 -7.69
N LEU A 352 3.46 -31.13 -7.79
CA LEU A 352 3.90 -32.21 -8.65
C LEU A 352 3.07 -32.17 -9.94
N LEU A 353 3.75 -32.19 -11.09
CA LEU A 353 3.09 -32.42 -12.37
C LEU A 353 3.07 -33.93 -12.65
N SER A 354 1.88 -34.52 -12.65
CA SER A 354 1.66 -35.93 -12.96
C SER A 354 1.12 -36.10 -14.37
N CYS A 355 1.47 -37.20 -15.04
CA CYS A 355 0.87 -37.60 -16.32
C CYS A 355 -0.03 -38.80 -16.08
N VAL A 356 -1.34 -38.63 -16.29
CA VAL A 356 -2.36 -39.68 -16.14
C VAL A 356 -3.12 -39.75 -17.45
N ASP A 357 -3.13 -40.91 -18.11
CA ASP A 357 -3.79 -41.14 -19.40
C ASP A 357 -3.47 -40.05 -20.45
N ASP A 358 -2.17 -39.76 -20.65
CA ASP A 358 -1.63 -38.72 -21.54
C ASP A 358 -2.06 -37.28 -21.21
N THR A 359 -2.63 -37.05 -20.03
CA THR A 359 -3.06 -35.74 -19.54
C THR A 359 -2.20 -35.29 -18.36
N LEU A 360 -1.75 -34.03 -18.40
CA LEU A 360 -0.98 -33.42 -17.31
C LEU A 360 -1.90 -32.85 -16.23
N GLU A 361 -1.74 -33.38 -15.01
CA GLU A 361 -2.46 -32.98 -13.82
C GLU A 361 -1.52 -32.34 -12.79
N LEU A 362 -2.02 -31.30 -12.10
CA LEU A 362 -1.33 -30.62 -11.02
C LEU A 362 -1.76 -31.22 -9.69
N VAL A 363 -0.79 -31.71 -8.92
CA VAL A 363 -1.02 -32.30 -7.60
C VAL A 363 -0.30 -31.44 -6.56
N ALA A 364 -1.05 -30.78 -5.68
CA ALA A 364 -0.50 -29.92 -4.63
C ALA A 364 0.08 -30.77 -3.48
N LEU A 365 1.37 -30.58 -3.17
CA LEU A 365 2.12 -31.44 -2.24
C LEU A 365 2.18 -30.87 -0.82
N SER A 366 2.54 -29.59 -0.72
CA SER A 366 2.85 -28.88 0.53
C SER A 366 2.86 -27.37 0.31
N ALA A 367 2.79 -26.62 1.40
CA ALA A 367 3.13 -25.20 1.43
C ALA A 367 4.44 -25.01 2.22
N ASN A 368 5.16 -23.94 1.93
CA ASN A 368 6.40 -23.56 2.63
C ASN A 368 6.61 -22.06 2.55
N CYS A 369 7.37 -21.48 3.50
CA CYS A 369 7.70 -20.05 3.48
C CYS A 369 9.18 -19.80 3.18
N GLN A 370 10.08 -20.55 3.83
CA GLN A 370 11.52 -20.32 3.73
C GLN A 370 12.13 -20.78 2.39
N ARG A 371 11.77 -21.97 1.93
CA ARG A 371 12.36 -22.57 0.70
C ARG A 371 12.02 -21.78 -0.56
N CYS A 372 10.82 -21.22 -0.61
CA CYS A 372 10.37 -20.35 -1.67
C CYS A 372 11.28 -19.11 -1.79
N LEU A 373 11.54 -18.43 -0.67
CA LEU A 373 12.43 -17.26 -0.66
C LEU A 373 13.83 -17.61 -1.17
N GLU A 374 14.47 -18.64 -0.62
CA GLU A 374 15.82 -19.07 -1.02
C GLU A 374 15.90 -19.42 -2.52
N SER A 375 14.90 -20.14 -3.04
CA SER A 375 14.85 -20.56 -4.44
C SER A 375 14.63 -19.38 -5.41
N CYS A 376 13.76 -18.44 -5.04
CA CYS A 376 13.49 -17.25 -5.83
C CYS A 376 14.71 -16.34 -5.92
N LEU A 377 15.41 -16.12 -4.80
CA LEU A 377 16.63 -15.29 -4.78
C LEU A 377 17.76 -15.89 -5.61
N LEU A 378 17.94 -17.22 -5.54
CA LEU A 378 18.92 -17.92 -6.36
C LEU A 378 18.64 -17.76 -7.87
N ALA A 379 17.36 -17.79 -8.27
CA ALA A 379 16.96 -17.59 -9.66
C ALA A 379 17.26 -16.16 -10.14
N GLU A 380 16.95 -15.13 -9.33
CA GLU A 380 17.25 -13.74 -9.64
C GLU A 380 18.77 -13.52 -9.82
N ALA A 381 19.60 -14.11 -8.96
CA ALA A 381 21.06 -14.01 -9.04
C ALA A 381 21.66 -14.67 -10.29
N MET A 382 21.03 -15.72 -10.83
CA MET A 382 21.45 -16.36 -12.09
C MET A 382 21.06 -15.55 -13.34
N GLY A 383 20.48 -14.37 -13.14
CA GLY A 383 20.24 -13.38 -14.18
C GLY A 383 19.05 -13.69 -15.10
N ARG A 384 18.17 -14.66 -14.78
CA ARG A 384 16.94 -15.00 -15.57
C ARG A 384 15.82 -15.76 -14.80
N ASP A 385 14.61 -15.65 -15.35
CA ASP A 385 13.32 -16.02 -14.76
C ASP A 385 13.04 -17.52 -14.54
N VAL A 386 12.33 -17.81 -13.44
CA VAL A 386 11.31 -18.87 -13.41
C VAL A 386 9.92 -18.23 -13.38
N GLY A 387 9.36 -17.97 -14.58
CA GLY A 387 7.91 -17.78 -14.82
C GLY A 387 7.43 -16.50 -15.52
N GLY A 388 8.13 -15.37 -15.40
CA GLY A 388 7.85 -14.05 -16.04
C GLY A 388 6.48 -13.39 -15.71
N PRO A 389 6.37 -12.06 -15.48
CA PRO A 389 7.28 -10.96 -15.84
C PRO A 389 8.03 -10.32 -14.65
N ALA A 390 9.08 -9.54 -14.96
CA ALA A 390 9.88 -8.67 -14.08
C ALA A 390 10.02 -9.13 -12.60
N GLY A 391 11.05 -9.91 -12.31
CA GLY A 391 11.38 -10.34 -10.94
C GLY A 391 11.73 -9.16 -10.04
N ASP A 392 10.81 -8.86 -9.12
CA ASP A 392 10.86 -7.78 -8.14
C ASP A 392 10.56 -8.35 -6.74
N LEU A 393 10.86 -9.63 -6.47
CA LEU A 393 10.44 -10.26 -5.21
C LEU A 393 11.08 -9.56 -3.99
N PRO A 394 12.40 -9.28 -3.95
CA PRO A 394 12.99 -8.46 -2.90
C PRO A 394 12.32 -7.10 -2.76
N ARG A 395 11.93 -6.50 -3.89
CA ARG A 395 11.23 -5.22 -3.98
C ARG A 395 9.85 -5.29 -3.33
N LEU A 396 9.03 -6.25 -3.72
CA LEU A 396 7.67 -6.43 -3.22
C LEU A 396 7.69 -6.80 -1.73
N LEU A 397 8.63 -7.65 -1.32
CA LEU A 397 8.80 -8.01 0.08
C LEU A 397 9.23 -6.79 0.89
N ALA A 398 10.28 -6.07 0.49
CA ALA A 398 10.69 -4.84 1.16
C ALA A 398 9.55 -3.81 1.23
N GLU A 399 8.76 -3.65 0.17
CA GLU A 399 7.54 -2.82 0.17
C GLU A 399 6.53 -3.26 1.21
N ALA A 400 6.27 -4.56 1.34
CA ALA A 400 5.37 -5.11 2.35
C ALA A 400 5.89 -4.86 3.77
N LEU A 401 7.19 -5.12 4.04
CA LEU A 401 7.78 -4.89 5.37
C LEU A 401 7.70 -3.42 5.76
N LEU A 402 8.10 -2.52 4.86
CA LEU A 402 8.10 -1.07 5.07
C LEU A 402 6.68 -0.52 5.20
N HIS A 403 5.71 -1.06 4.46
CA HIS A 403 4.30 -0.68 4.59
C HIS A 403 3.75 -1.08 5.97
N ARG A 404 3.97 -2.32 6.41
CA ARG A 404 3.52 -2.79 7.73
C ARG A 404 4.19 -2.01 8.87
N ALA A 405 5.49 -1.72 8.75
CA ALA A 405 6.20 -0.87 9.70
C ALA A 405 5.60 0.55 9.78
N GLN A 406 5.26 1.16 8.64
CA GLN A 406 4.59 2.47 8.59
C GLN A 406 3.19 2.43 9.20
N CYS A 407 2.38 1.41 8.91
CA CYS A 407 1.07 1.23 9.54
C CYS A 407 1.19 1.10 11.06
N HIS A 408 2.18 0.36 11.55
CA HIS A 408 2.42 0.23 12.98
C HIS A 408 2.78 1.57 13.64
N LEU A 409 3.57 2.42 12.98
CA LEU A 409 3.94 3.74 13.48
C LEU A 409 2.73 4.69 13.67
N VAL A 410 1.70 4.54 12.84
CA VAL A 410 0.49 5.38 12.89
C VAL A 410 -0.65 4.76 13.70
N GLU A 411 -0.54 3.49 14.06
CA GLU A 411 -1.56 2.76 14.79
C GLU A 411 -1.84 3.40 16.16
N GLY A 412 -3.12 3.47 16.53
CA GLY A 412 -3.57 4.06 17.79
C GLY A 412 -3.45 5.58 17.85
N LYS A 413 -2.90 6.25 16.83
CA LYS A 413 -2.79 7.71 16.81
C LYS A 413 -4.16 8.36 16.62
N ASP A 414 -4.43 9.35 17.47
CA ASP A 414 -5.57 10.26 17.36
C ASP A 414 -5.42 11.24 16.20
N ILE A 415 -6.32 11.15 15.22
CA ILE A 415 -6.34 12.01 14.04
C ILE A 415 -7.62 12.84 14.04
N LEU A 416 -7.48 14.16 14.05
CA LEU A 416 -8.60 15.10 13.91
C LEU A 416 -8.88 15.33 12.42
N LEU A 417 -10.01 14.83 11.93
CA LEU A 417 -10.44 15.00 10.55
C LEU A 417 -11.50 16.09 10.44
N ILE A 418 -11.28 17.06 9.54
CA ILE A 418 -12.24 18.14 9.27
C ILE A 418 -13.00 17.84 7.98
N GLY A 419 -14.32 17.66 8.08
CA GLY A 419 -15.20 17.36 6.96
C GLY A 419 -15.15 15.88 6.55
N ALA A 420 -16.31 15.24 6.49
CA ALA A 420 -16.43 13.82 6.14
C ALA A 420 -16.41 13.57 4.62
N GLY A 421 -16.84 14.56 3.83
CA GLY A 421 -17.06 14.42 2.39
C GLY A 421 -18.20 13.45 2.07
N GLY A 422 -18.49 13.23 0.78
CA GLY A 422 -19.56 12.32 0.35
C GLY A 422 -19.16 10.84 0.31
N VAL A 423 -20.04 10.00 -0.26
CA VAL A 423 -19.81 8.56 -0.47
C VAL A 423 -18.52 8.26 -1.23
N SER A 424 -18.07 9.16 -2.11
CA SER A 424 -16.77 9.04 -2.80
C SER A 424 -15.56 9.03 -1.87
N LYS A 425 -15.74 9.35 -0.59
CA LYS A 425 -14.71 9.29 0.46
C LYS A 425 -14.83 8.07 1.37
N SER A 426 -15.70 7.09 1.06
CA SER A 426 -15.87 5.86 1.85
C SER A 426 -14.54 5.14 2.14
N PHE A 427 -13.64 5.12 1.16
CA PHE A 427 -12.32 4.50 1.25
C PHE A 427 -11.44 5.09 2.36
N VAL A 428 -11.67 6.35 2.77
CA VAL A 428 -10.90 7.00 3.84
C VAL A 428 -11.12 6.29 5.16
N TRP A 429 -12.38 5.93 5.45
CA TRP A 429 -12.76 5.30 6.71
C TRP A 429 -12.32 3.84 6.77
N GLU A 430 -12.43 3.13 5.64
CA GLU A 430 -11.93 1.77 5.50
C GLU A 430 -10.41 1.72 5.74
N ALA A 431 -9.67 2.64 5.11
CA ALA A 431 -8.22 2.72 5.25
C ALA A 431 -7.79 3.22 6.64
N ALA A 432 -8.51 4.18 7.24
CA ALA A 432 -8.23 4.60 8.61
C ALA A 432 -8.36 3.44 9.61
N ARG A 433 -9.35 2.57 9.40
CA ARG A 433 -9.49 1.33 10.16
C ARG A 433 -8.36 0.33 9.86
N GLU A 434 -7.98 0.16 8.59
CA GLU A 434 -6.84 -0.69 8.18
C GLU A 434 -5.53 -0.27 8.87
N TYR A 435 -5.30 1.03 9.04
CA TYR A 435 -4.13 1.57 9.73
C TYR A 435 -4.26 1.61 11.26
N GLY A 436 -5.44 1.27 11.80
CA GLY A 436 -5.72 1.35 13.24
C GLY A 436 -5.74 2.77 13.81
N LEU A 437 -6.11 3.79 13.02
CA LEU A 437 -6.21 5.17 13.49
C LEU A 437 -7.43 5.39 14.37
N ARG A 438 -7.31 6.27 15.37
CA ARG A 438 -8.46 6.76 16.15
C ARG A 438 -8.93 8.08 15.55
N ILE A 439 -10.05 8.07 14.85
CA ILE A 439 -10.54 9.26 14.14
C ILE A 439 -11.46 10.09 15.06
N HIS A 440 -11.18 11.38 15.18
CA HIS A 440 -12.10 12.38 15.70
C HIS A 440 -12.60 13.24 14.53
N LEU A 441 -13.89 13.20 14.25
CA LEU A 441 -14.48 13.85 13.08
C LEU A 441 -15.22 15.12 13.47
N VAL A 442 -14.90 16.22 12.80
CA VAL A 442 -15.71 17.44 12.77
C VAL A 442 -16.59 17.40 11.53
N GLU A 443 -17.89 17.25 11.74
CA GLU A 443 -18.89 17.21 10.67
C GLU A 443 -20.23 17.78 11.18
N SER A 444 -20.99 18.38 10.28
CA SER A 444 -22.25 19.07 10.55
C SER A 444 -23.43 18.11 10.69
N ASP A 445 -23.46 17.05 9.89
CA ASP A 445 -24.57 16.11 9.80
C ASP A 445 -24.35 14.90 10.75
N PRO A 446 -25.12 14.79 11.85
CA PRO A 446 -25.01 13.65 12.75
C PRO A 446 -25.48 12.33 12.12
N GLU A 447 -26.27 12.37 11.05
CA GLU A 447 -26.74 11.19 10.31
C GLU A 447 -25.77 10.78 9.20
N HIS A 448 -24.63 11.47 9.07
CA HIS A 448 -23.59 11.13 8.10
C HIS A 448 -23.10 9.69 8.34
N PHE A 449 -22.93 8.90 7.26
CA PHE A 449 -22.57 7.47 7.37
C PHE A 449 -21.26 7.23 8.15
N ALA A 450 -20.36 8.21 8.15
CA ALA A 450 -19.10 8.14 8.88
C ALA A 450 -19.23 8.30 10.41
N ALA A 451 -20.35 8.81 10.92
CA ALA A 451 -20.54 9.06 12.35
C ALA A 451 -20.42 7.76 13.18
N GLY A 452 -20.90 6.63 12.64
CA GLY A 452 -20.76 5.30 13.25
C GLY A 452 -19.40 4.64 13.06
N LEU A 453 -18.48 5.24 12.31
CA LEU A 453 -17.17 4.68 11.96
C LEU A 453 -16.01 5.32 12.72
N VAL A 454 -16.26 6.36 13.53
CA VAL A 454 -15.23 7.20 14.16
C VAL A 454 -15.23 7.08 15.68
N GLN A 455 -14.08 7.37 16.31
CA GLN A 455 -13.92 7.32 17.77
C GLN A 455 -14.69 8.45 18.47
N THR A 456 -14.76 9.62 17.83
CA THR A 456 -15.52 10.76 18.37
C THR A 456 -16.11 11.57 17.23
N PHE A 457 -17.39 11.88 17.36
CA PHE A 457 -18.08 12.81 16.48
C PHE A 457 -18.24 14.17 17.16
N LEU A 458 -17.83 15.24 16.49
CA LEU A 458 -17.93 16.63 16.92
C LEU A 458 -18.91 17.36 15.99
N PRO A 459 -20.20 17.45 16.36
CA PRO A 459 -21.22 18.05 15.51
C PRO A 459 -20.97 19.56 15.38
N TYR A 460 -20.56 20.01 14.19
CA TYR A 460 -20.31 21.42 13.93
C TYR A 460 -20.45 21.75 12.45
N ASP A 461 -21.24 22.78 12.15
CA ASP A 461 -21.37 23.31 10.80
C ASP A 461 -20.28 24.35 10.52
N SER A 462 -19.35 23.96 9.65
CA SER A 462 -18.23 24.80 9.20
C SER A 462 -18.28 25.08 7.69
N ARG A 463 -19.46 25.03 7.06
CA ARG A 463 -19.62 25.23 5.60
C ARG A 463 -19.48 26.68 5.15
N GLU A 464 -19.55 27.65 6.06
CA GLU A 464 -19.37 29.08 5.74
C GLU A 464 -17.89 29.48 5.73
N HIS A 465 -17.13 28.99 4.76
CA HIS A 465 -15.67 29.08 4.75
C HIS A 465 -15.06 30.49 4.73
N GLN A 466 -15.84 31.53 4.42
CA GLN A 466 -15.42 32.92 4.64
C GLN A 466 -15.13 33.23 6.13
N ARG A 467 -15.64 32.41 7.05
CA ARG A 467 -15.47 32.50 8.50
C ARG A 467 -14.57 31.40 9.08
N ASP A 468 -13.74 30.77 8.25
CA ASP A 468 -12.83 29.69 8.66
C ASP A 468 -11.94 30.05 9.88
N GLU A 469 -11.59 31.32 10.09
CA GLU A 469 -10.88 31.76 11.30
C GLU A 469 -11.72 31.56 12.58
N GLU A 470 -13.00 31.95 12.54
CA GLU A 470 -13.95 31.75 13.64
C GLU A 470 -14.28 30.26 13.81
N HIS A 471 -14.45 29.54 12.70
CA HIS A 471 -14.65 28.09 12.71
C HIS A 471 -13.46 27.37 13.36
N ALA A 472 -12.22 27.77 13.07
CA ALA A 472 -11.04 27.19 13.69
C ALA A 472 -11.02 27.40 15.21
N GLU A 473 -11.39 28.58 15.70
CA GLU A 473 -11.55 28.84 17.13
C GLU A 473 -12.56 27.91 17.76
N ARG A 474 -13.73 27.78 17.12
CA ARG A 474 -14.79 26.94 17.62
C ARG A 474 -14.43 25.45 17.62
N VAL A 475 -13.77 24.96 16.58
CA VAL A 475 -13.28 23.57 16.54
C VAL A 475 -12.28 23.33 17.67
N VAL A 476 -11.34 24.25 17.90
CA VAL A 476 -10.35 24.13 18.99
C VAL A 476 -11.03 24.13 20.36
N GLU A 477 -12.06 24.95 20.57
CA GLU A 477 -12.88 24.91 21.78
C GLU A 477 -13.56 23.55 21.97
N LEU A 478 -14.15 22.97 20.91
CA LEU A 478 -14.80 21.66 20.97
C LEU A 478 -13.81 20.54 21.29
N VAL A 479 -12.63 20.55 20.66
CA VAL A 479 -11.54 19.62 20.92
C VAL A 479 -11.11 19.68 22.40
N ARG A 480 -10.91 20.90 22.93
CA ARG A 480 -10.53 21.11 24.34
C ARG A 480 -11.65 20.73 25.30
N ALA A 481 -12.90 21.04 24.99
CA ALA A 481 -14.06 20.72 25.83
C ALA A 481 -14.29 19.20 25.97
N ARG A 482 -13.81 18.41 25.01
CA ARG A 482 -13.83 16.95 25.03
C ARG A 482 -12.52 16.32 25.52
N ASP A 483 -11.61 17.16 26.03
CA ASP A 483 -10.26 16.78 26.45
C ASP A 483 -9.45 15.97 25.42
N LEU A 484 -9.72 16.21 24.13
CA LEU A 484 -9.01 15.53 23.05
C LEU A 484 -7.60 16.11 22.90
N ARG A 485 -6.64 15.24 22.56
CA ARG A 485 -5.24 15.59 22.24
C ARG A 485 -4.85 14.91 20.92
N PRO A 486 -5.35 15.40 19.77
CA PRO A 486 -5.02 14.81 18.49
C PRO A 486 -3.51 14.93 18.22
N HIS A 487 -2.92 13.87 17.65
CA HIS A 487 -1.52 13.84 17.22
C HIS A 487 -1.34 14.55 15.86
N ALA A 488 -2.37 14.55 15.03
CA ALA A 488 -2.39 15.22 13.74
C ALA A 488 -3.80 15.72 13.39
N CYS A 489 -3.87 16.71 12.49
CA CYS A 489 -5.12 17.20 11.92
C CYS A 489 -4.98 17.35 10.41
N LEU A 490 -6.03 16.99 9.67
CA LEU A 490 -6.04 16.96 8.21
C LEU A 490 -7.47 16.98 7.66
N SER A 491 -7.58 17.22 6.35
CA SER A 491 -8.81 17.06 5.60
C SER A 491 -8.52 16.48 4.22
N TYR A 492 -9.44 15.63 3.76
CA TYR A 492 -9.45 15.09 2.41
C TYR A 492 -10.56 15.71 1.55
N TRP A 493 -11.32 16.62 2.15
CA TRP A 493 -12.40 17.35 1.51
C TRP A 493 -11.90 18.74 1.11
N ASP A 494 -12.07 19.06 -0.17
CA ASP A 494 -11.43 20.23 -0.78
C ASP A 494 -11.78 21.53 -0.07
N ASP A 495 -13.02 21.67 0.39
CA ASP A 495 -13.50 22.88 1.04
C ASP A 495 -12.97 23.07 2.46
N CYS A 496 -12.58 21.97 3.12
CA CYS A 496 -12.15 21.97 4.52
C CYS A 496 -10.62 22.10 4.69
N VAL A 497 -9.83 22.08 3.62
CA VAL A 497 -8.35 22.10 3.71
C VAL A 497 -7.80 23.37 4.37
N VAL A 498 -8.44 24.53 4.18
CA VAL A 498 -8.03 25.80 4.80
C VAL A 498 -8.35 25.77 6.30
N LEU A 499 -9.55 25.33 6.67
CA LEU A 499 -9.94 25.16 8.07
C LEU A 499 -9.02 24.18 8.79
N ALA A 500 -8.71 23.03 8.19
CA ALA A 500 -7.76 22.06 8.76
C ALA A 500 -6.38 22.70 9.01
N ALA A 501 -5.85 23.47 8.06
CA ALA A 501 -4.58 24.17 8.23
C ALA A 501 -4.62 25.19 9.39
N LEU A 502 -5.73 25.92 9.56
CA LEU A 502 -5.91 26.85 10.68
C LEU A 502 -5.97 26.11 12.01
N VAL A 503 -6.71 25.01 12.08
CA VAL A 503 -6.79 24.16 13.27
C VAL A 503 -5.41 23.59 13.64
N CYS A 504 -4.64 23.11 12.66
CA CYS A 504 -3.23 22.70 12.89
C CYS A 504 -2.43 23.83 13.51
N GLN A 505 -2.47 25.04 12.93
CA GLN A 505 -1.74 26.20 13.43
C GLN A 505 -2.14 26.56 14.88
N ARG A 506 -3.44 26.53 15.22
CA ARG A 506 -3.94 26.88 16.56
C ARG A 506 -3.64 25.80 17.61
N LEU A 507 -3.54 24.53 17.20
CA LEU A 507 -3.19 23.41 18.07
C LEU A 507 -1.67 23.14 18.14
N GLY A 508 -0.86 23.82 17.33
CA GLY A 508 0.58 23.56 17.25
C GLY A 508 0.93 22.25 16.55
N LEU A 509 0.02 21.72 15.72
CA LEU A 509 0.22 20.50 14.95
C LEU A 509 0.92 20.81 13.63
N ARG A 510 1.65 19.83 13.09
CA ARG A 510 2.27 19.94 11.77
C ARG A 510 1.19 20.07 10.69
N GLY A 511 1.46 20.90 9.69
CA GLY A 511 0.56 21.14 8.57
C GLY A 511 1.08 22.25 7.66
N SER A 512 0.53 22.33 6.45
CA SER A 512 0.85 23.44 5.54
C SER A 512 0.39 24.78 6.13
N PRO A 513 1.16 25.88 5.97
CA PRO A 513 0.75 27.19 6.48
C PRO A 513 -0.62 27.61 5.92
N PRO A 514 -1.55 28.13 6.74
CA PRO A 514 -2.88 28.52 6.27
C PRO A 514 -2.85 29.51 5.09
N ALA A 515 -1.88 30.42 5.09
CA ALA A 515 -1.68 31.37 3.99
C ALA A 515 -1.30 30.67 2.66
N ALA A 516 -0.51 29.60 2.71
CA ALA A 516 -0.11 28.82 1.54
C ALA A 516 -1.30 28.02 0.98
N VAL A 517 -2.09 27.39 1.87
CA VAL A 517 -3.29 26.64 1.49
C VAL A 517 -4.35 27.56 0.89
N ARG A 518 -4.61 28.72 1.50
CA ARG A 518 -5.52 29.75 0.95
C ARG A 518 -5.05 30.28 -0.40
N LEU A 519 -3.75 30.49 -0.55
CA LEU A 519 -3.17 30.93 -1.81
C LEU A 519 -3.43 29.90 -2.91
N ALA A 520 -3.12 28.62 -2.66
CA ALA A 520 -3.30 27.54 -3.62
C ALA A 520 -4.77 27.34 -4.03
N LYS A 521 -5.70 27.37 -3.06
CA LYS A 521 -7.15 27.21 -3.28
C LYS A 521 -7.76 28.35 -4.08
N GLN A 522 -7.21 29.55 -3.96
CA GLN A 522 -7.71 30.70 -4.69
C GLN A 522 -7.04 30.80 -6.08
N LYS A 523 -7.62 30.13 -7.07
CA LYS A 523 -7.10 29.96 -8.44
C LYS A 523 -6.49 31.23 -9.05
N SER A 524 -7.17 32.38 -8.97
CA SER A 524 -6.63 33.63 -9.52
C SER A 524 -5.40 34.15 -8.79
N ARG A 525 -5.34 33.99 -7.46
CA ARG A 525 -4.20 34.41 -6.65
C ARG A 525 -3.01 33.49 -6.86
N THR A 526 -3.22 32.19 -7.03
CA THR A 526 -2.17 31.24 -7.41
C THR A 526 -1.41 31.76 -8.63
N HIS A 527 -2.10 32.03 -9.73
CA HIS A 527 -1.44 32.53 -10.94
C HIS A 527 -0.76 33.87 -10.76
N GLN A 528 -1.41 34.84 -10.11
CA GLN A 528 -0.82 36.17 -9.86
C GLN A 528 0.44 36.10 -9.01
N HIS A 529 0.45 35.24 -7.99
CA HIS A 529 1.62 35.00 -7.14
C HIS A 529 2.76 34.34 -7.91
N LEU A 530 2.46 33.28 -8.67
CA LEU A 530 3.45 32.59 -9.49
C LEU A 530 4.03 33.51 -10.57
N GLN A 531 3.23 34.39 -11.16
CA GLN A 531 3.70 35.45 -12.07
C GLN A 531 4.69 36.43 -11.44
N CYS A 532 4.78 36.51 -10.12
CA CYS A 532 5.80 37.31 -9.42
C CYS A 532 7.04 36.47 -9.03
N CYS A 533 6.95 35.15 -9.09
CA CYS A 533 8.02 34.23 -8.71
C CYS A 533 9.02 34.02 -9.87
N ARG A 534 10.13 34.80 -9.86
CA ARG A 534 11.20 34.75 -10.88
C ARG A 534 12.38 33.83 -10.52
N ARG A 535 12.38 33.22 -9.32
CA ARG A 535 13.44 32.31 -8.86
C ARG A 535 13.10 30.86 -9.18
N GLY A 536 14.12 30.06 -9.52
CA GLY A 536 13.96 28.67 -9.97
C GLY A 536 14.25 28.51 -11.46
N ARG A 537 14.58 27.29 -11.90
CA ARG A 537 14.85 26.98 -13.30
C ARG A 537 14.02 25.76 -13.76
N PRO A 538 13.04 25.96 -14.68
CA PRO A 538 12.46 27.26 -15.06
C PRO A 538 11.78 27.94 -13.85
N PRO A 539 11.54 29.26 -13.87
CA PRO A 539 10.86 29.94 -12.77
C PRO A 539 9.37 29.59 -12.75
N PRO A 540 8.70 29.55 -11.58
CA PRO A 540 7.27 29.26 -11.49
C PRO A 540 6.38 30.17 -12.36
N ALA A 541 6.82 31.39 -12.61
CA ALA A 541 6.15 32.32 -13.54
C ALA A 541 5.99 31.78 -14.97
N ALA A 542 6.84 30.85 -15.42
CA ALA A 542 6.74 30.25 -16.74
C ALA A 542 5.52 29.33 -16.90
N PHE A 543 4.94 28.87 -15.79
CA PHE A 543 3.81 27.95 -15.78
C PHE A 543 2.47 28.66 -15.55
N ALA A 544 2.49 29.88 -15.02
CA ALA A 544 1.28 30.64 -14.72
C ALA A 544 0.65 31.23 -15.99
N VAL A 545 -0.68 31.39 -15.97
CA VAL A 545 -1.43 31.94 -17.10
C VAL A 545 -2.15 33.24 -16.70
N PRO A 546 -2.37 34.17 -17.66
CA PRO A 546 -3.23 35.33 -17.47
C PRO A 546 -4.62 34.94 -16.97
N CYS A 547 -5.06 35.57 -15.89
CA CYS A 547 -6.40 35.37 -15.36
C CYS A 547 -6.88 36.57 -14.54
N ARG A 548 -8.20 36.70 -14.40
CA ARG A 548 -8.87 37.76 -13.64
C ARG A 548 -10.05 37.21 -12.86
N ARG A 549 -10.08 37.51 -11.57
CA ARG A 549 -11.24 37.20 -10.70
C ARG A 549 -12.42 38.11 -11.07
N LEU A 550 -13.61 37.54 -11.09
CA LEU A 550 -14.88 38.16 -11.44
C LEU A 550 -15.83 38.12 -10.25
N ARG A 551 -16.29 39.27 -9.78
CA ARG A 551 -17.32 39.40 -8.73
C ARG A 551 -18.56 40.15 -9.20
N SER A 552 -18.47 40.79 -10.35
CA SER A 552 -19.48 41.67 -10.90
C SER A 552 -19.40 41.69 -12.43
N HIS A 553 -20.47 42.15 -13.07
CA HIS A 553 -20.45 42.41 -14.51
C HIS A 553 -19.32 43.38 -14.91
N GLY A 554 -19.05 44.41 -14.12
CA GLY A 554 -17.95 45.34 -14.40
C GLY A 554 -16.56 44.69 -14.40
N ASP A 555 -16.37 43.58 -13.68
CA ASP A 555 -15.12 42.81 -13.73
C ASP A 555 -14.94 42.07 -15.06
N VAL A 556 -16.03 41.61 -15.68
CA VAL A 556 -15.98 40.89 -16.96
C VAL A 556 -15.45 41.81 -18.06
N GLU A 557 -15.94 43.05 -18.14
CA GLU A 557 -15.46 44.05 -19.11
C GLU A 557 -13.98 44.38 -18.89
N ARG A 558 -13.55 44.57 -17.64
CA ARG A 558 -12.13 44.78 -17.32
C ARG A 558 -11.27 43.57 -17.67
N ALA A 559 -11.77 42.37 -17.42
CA ALA A 559 -11.07 41.13 -17.72
C ALA A 559 -10.91 40.91 -19.22
N ALA A 560 -11.95 41.20 -20.00
CA ALA A 560 -11.94 41.11 -21.47
C ALA A 560 -10.87 41.99 -22.13
N GLY A 561 -10.46 43.09 -21.49
CA GLY A 561 -9.36 43.92 -21.96
C GLY A 561 -7.96 43.36 -21.69
N THR A 562 -7.82 42.28 -20.90
CA THR A 562 -6.50 41.75 -20.48
C THR A 562 -6.34 40.24 -20.62
N VAL A 563 -7.43 39.47 -20.71
CA VAL A 563 -7.42 38.02 -20.93
C VAL A 563 -7.85 37.74 -22.37
N PRO A 564 -7.02 37.06 -23.18
CA PRO A 564 -7.38 36.76 -24.57
C PRO A 564 -8.51 35.73 -24.65
N PHE A 565 -9.31 35.81 -25.73
CA PHE A 565 -10.33 34.82 -26.07
C PHE A 565 -9.82 33.87 -27.18
N PRO A 566 -10.25 32.59 -27.20
CA PRO A 566 -11.18 31.96 -26.25
C PRO A 566 -10.58 31.86 -24.84
N ALA A 567 -11.45 31.86 -23.83
CA ALA A 567 -11.09 31.88 -22.42
C ALA A 567 -11.95 30.87 -21.64
N VAL A 568 -11.51 30.49 -20.45
CA VAL A 568 -12.22 29.61 -19.54
C VAL A 568 -12.82 30.43 -18.40
N ALA A 569 -14.14 30.40 -18.28
CA ALA A 569 -14.87 30.98 -17.15
C ALA A 569 -15.23 29.86 -16.17
N LYS A 570 -14.72 29.92 -14.93
CA LYS A 570 -14.98 28.92 -13.88
C LYS A 570 -15.19 29.55 -12.50
N LEU A 571 -15.69 28.80 -11.53
CA LEU A 571 -15.75 29.25 -10.13
C LEU A 571 -14.34 29.42 -9.55
N GLU A 572 -14.14 30.44 -8.72
CA GLU A 572 -12.83 30.80 -8.14
C GLU A 572 -12.33 29.73 -7.16
N PHE A 573 -13.24 29.11 -6.43
CA PHE A 573 -12.98 28.07 -5.43
C PHE A 573 -13.62 26.72 -5.83
N GLY A 574 -14.12 26.63 -7.06
CA GLY A 574 -14.89 25.48 -7.56
C GLY A 574 -14.09 24.18 -7.59
N ALA A 575 -14.82 23.07 -7.49
CA ALA A 575 -14.35 21.70 -7.67
C ALA A 575 -15.29 20.93 -8.62
N GLY A 576 -14.85 19.75 -9.08
CA GLY A 576 -15.68 18.82 -9.88
C GLY A 576 -16.08 19.30 -11.27
N GLY A 577 -15.42 20.32 -11.82
CA GLY A 577 -15.76 20.89 -13.13
C GLY A 577 -17.06 21.71 -13.15
N VAL A 578 -17.76 21.87 -12.02
CA VAL A 578 -19.04 22.59 -11.97
C VAL A 578 -18.86 24.06 -12.31
N GLY A 579 -19.68 24.54 -13.24
CA GLY A 579 -19.68 25.93 -13.69
C GLY A 579 -18.48 26.31 -14.58
N VAL A 580 -17.62 25.36 -14.97
CA VAL A 580 -16.56 25.60 -15.94
C VAL A 580 -17.18 25.75 -17.34
N ARG A 581 -16.71 26.73 -18.12
CA ARG A 581 -17.16 26.93 -19.50
C ARG A 581 -16.12 27.60 -20.38
N LEU A 582 -15.94 27.07 -21.58
CA LEU A 582 -15.26 27.76 -22.69
C LEU A 582 -16.13 28.90 -23.20
N VAL A 583 -15.59 30.11 -23.19
CA VAL A 583 -16.24 31.32 -23.68
C VAL A 583 -15.40 31.94 -24.78
N GLU A 584 -16.02 32.30 -25.90
CA GLU A 584 -15.34 32.87 -27.07
C GLU A 584 -15.38 34.40 -27.09
N SER A 585 -16.13 35.01 -26.17
CA SER A 585 -16.27 36.48 -26.10
C SER A 585 -16.71 36.95 -24.71
N ALA A 586 -16.49 38.24 -24.44
CA ALA A 586 -16.97 38.91 -23.23
C ALA A 586 -18.50 38.76 -23.05
N ARG A 587 -19.27 38.81 -24.15
CA ARG A 587 -20.73 38.60 -24.13
C ARG A 587 -21.10 37.21 -23.63
N GLN A 588 -20.43 36.16 -24.11
CA GLN A 588 -20.67 34.79 -23.64
C GLN A 588 -20.26 34.64 -22.16
N CYS A 589 -19.13 35.26 -21.76
CA CYS A 589 -18.70 35.29 -20.36
C CYS A 589 -19.74 35.95 -19.45
N HIS A 590 -20.28 37.10 -19.84
CA HIS A 590 -21.35 37.79 -19.12
C HIS A 590 -22.59 36.93 -18.93
N ALA A 591 -23.08 36.30 -20.01
CA ALA A 591 -24.27 35.46 -19.96
C ALA A 591 -24.05 34.25 -19.03
N HIS A 592 -22.85 33.66 -19.07
CA HIS A 592 -22.49 32.54 -18.19
C HIS A 592 -22.39 32.96 -16.73
N ALA A 593 -21.69 34.05 -16.43
CA ALA A 593 -21.53 34.56 -15.07
C ALA A 593 -22.88 34.99 -14.46
N ALA A 594 -23.74 35.67 -15.23
CA ALA A 594 -25.07 36.06 -14.78
C ALA A 594 -25.98 34.87 -14.45
N ARG A 595 -25.75 33.72 -15.09
CA ARG A 595 -26.45 32.47 -14.76
C ARG A 595 -25.89 31.88 -13.46
N LEU A 596 -24.58 31.67 -13.36
CA LEU A 596 -23.97 31.09 -12.16
C LEU A 596 -24.23 31.92 -10.89
N TRP A 597 -24.10 33.25 -10.96
CA TRP A 597 -24.39 34.12 -9.80
C TRP A 597 -25.85 34.11 -9.36
N ARG A 598 -26.77 33.71 -10.24
CA ARG A 598 -28.18 33.55 -9.91
C ARG A 598 -28.45 32.20 -9.27
N ASP A 599 -27.89 31.15 -9.87
CA ASP A 599 -28.25 29.75 -9.61
C ASP A 599 -27.42 29.11 -8.49
N LEU A 600 -26.18 29.58 -8.27
CA LEU A 600 -25.24 29.05 -7.27
C LEU A 600 -24.81 30.18 -6.33
N ARG A 601 -25.42 30.29 -5.15
CA ARG A 601 -25.18 31.39 -4.20
C ARG A 601 -24.52 30.92 -2.91
N ALA A 602 -24.91 29.76 -2.41
CA ALA A 602 -24.44 29.19 -1.16
C ALA A 602 -24.22 27.68 -1.30
N ASP A 603 -23.50 27.09 -0.34
CA ASP A 603 -23.18 25.66 -0.34
C ASP A 603 -24.41 24.75 -0.41
N ALA A 604 -25.54 25.16 0.19
CA ALA A 604 -26.80 24.42 0.11
C ALA A 604 -27.37 24.30 -1.32
N ASP A 605 -26.98 25.17 -2.26
CA ASP A 605 -27.42 25.08 -3.66
C ASP A 605 -26.71 23.94 -4.40
N TYR A 606 -25.45 23.68 -4.04
CA TYR A 606 -24.63 22.60 -4.58
C TYR A 606 -23.48 22.31 -3.59
N PRO A 607 -23.63 21.33 -2.68
CA PRO A 607 -22.64 21.09 -1.64
C PRO A 607 -21.30 20.62 -2.20
N GLY A 608 -20.19 21.12 -1.64
CA GLY A 608 -18.87 20.55 -1.92
C GLY A 608 -18.12 21.08 -3.13
N ILE A 609 -18.66 22.11 -3.79
CA ILE A 609 -18.02 22.79 -4.92
C ILE A 609 -17.49 24.17 -4.54
N GLY A 610 -17.19 24.42 -3.26
CA GLY A 610 -16.56 25.66 -2.82
C GLY A 610 -17.47 26.89 -2.70
N LEU A 611 -18.79 26.72 -2.71
CA LEU A 611 -19.74 27.84 -2.56
C LEU A 611 -19.76 28.44 -1.15
N GLY A 612 -19.25 27.73 -0.14
CA GLY A 612 -18.98 28.30 1.19
C GLY A 612 -17.98 29.46 1.20
N TRP A 613 -17.17 29.60 0.15
CA TRP A 613 -16.29 30.75 -0.09
C TRP A 613 -16.97 31.88 -0.88
N GLY A 614 -18.22 31.67 -1.31
CA GLY A 614 -18.99 32.51 -2.21
C GLY A 614 -18.81 32.12 -3.69
N ASN A 615 -19.68 32.68 -4.53
CA ASN A 615 -19.79 32.34 -5.95
C ASN A 615 -18.96 33.22 -6.89
N ALA A 616 -17.84 33.76 -6.39
CA ALA A 616 -16.92 34.51 -7.24
C ALA A 616 -16.38 33.59 -8.36
N MET A 617 -16.16 34.16 -9.53
CA MET A 617 -15.67 33.45 -10.70
C MET A 617 -14.26 33.89 -11.08
N LEU A 618 -13.68 33.19 -12.05
CA LEU A 618 -12.40 33.44 -12.68
C LEU A 618 -12.59 33.39 -14.20
N LEU A 619 -12.03 34.38 -14.91
CA LEU A 619 -11.75 34.29 -16.34
C LEU A 619 -10.26 34.02 -16.53
N MET A 620 -9.92 32.91 -17.16
CA MET A 620 -8.55 32.44 -17.38
C MET A 620 -8.31 32.25 -18.88
N GLU A 621 -7.10 32.54 -19.36
CA GLU A 621 -6.69 32.20 -20.72
C GLU A 621 -6.95 30.70 -21.00
N TYR A 622 -7.49 30.40 -22.17
CA TYR A 622 -7.62 29.01 -22.61
C TYR A 622 -6.25 28.41 -22.91
N VAL A 623 -5.91 27.33 -22.23
CA VAL A 623 -4.63 26.65 -22.38
C VAL A 623 -4.80 25.42 -23.28
N PRO A 624 -4.23 25.41 -24.51
CA PRO A 624 -4.28 24.24 -25.37
C PRO A 624 -3.31 23.15 -24.90
N GLY A 625 -3.58 21.90 -25.29
CA GLY A 625 -2.73 20.75 -24.99
C GLY A 625 -3.49 19.60 -24.32
N THR A 626 -2.76 18.54 -24.02
CA THR A 626 -3.27 17.40 -23.24
C THR A 626 -3.26 17.74 -21.75
N GLU A 627 -4.17 17.16 -20.99
CA GLU A 627 -4.35 17.44 -19.56
C GLU A 627 -3.78 16.31 -18.72
N HIS A 628 -3.15 16.66 -17.61
CA HIS A 628 -2.43 15.74 -16.77
C HIS A 628 -2.57 16.14 -15.31
N ASP A 629 -2.72 15.15 -14.44
CA ASP A 629 -2.65 15.35 -13.00
C ASP A 629 -1.30 14.86 -12.48
N VAL A 630 -0.74 15.62 -11.56
CA VAL A 630 0.50 15.28 -10.87
C VAL A 630 0.24 15.23 -9.37
N ASP A 631 0.20 14.02 -8.81
CA ASP A 631 0.12 13.78 -7.37
C ASP A 631 1.53 13.75 -6.78
N LEU A 632 1.81 14.65 -5.84
CA LEU A 632 3.09 14.84 -5.18
C LEU A 632 3.00 14.52 -3.69
N VAL A 633 4.04 13.90 -3.14
CA VAL A 633 4.27 13.82 -1.69
C VAL A 633 5.49 14.66 -1.34
N LEU A 634 5.29 15.70 -0.55
CA LEU A 634 6.35 16.58 -0.06
C LEU A 634 6.51 16.47 1.45
N PHE A 635 7.75 16.48 1.90
CA PHE A 635 8.13 16.55 3.31
C PHE A 635 9.32 17.48 3.47
N GLU A 636 9.18 18.53 4.29
CA GLU A 636 10.18 19.59 4.46
C GLU A 636 10.61 20.22 3.13
N GLY A 637 9.65 20.33 2.22
CA GLY A 637 9.84 20.81 0.86
C GLY A 637 10.58 19.85 -0.05
N ARG A 638 11.09 18.69 0.40
CA ARG A 638 11.71 17.66 -0.44
C ARG A 638 10.62 16.84 -1.15
N LEU A 639 10.86 16.52 -2.42
CA LEU A 639 9.97 15.63 -3.17
C LEU A 639 10.30 14.18 -2.78
N LEU A 640 9.33 13.47 -2.21
CA LEU A 640 9.47 12.06 -1.84
C LEU A 640 8.85 11.13 -2.89
N GLY A 641 7.76 11.53 -3.53
CA GLY A 641 7.10 10.75 -4.58
C GLY A 641 6.29 11.64 -5.51
N ALA A 642 6.17 11.22 -6.77
CA ALA A 642 5.36 11.89 -7.78
C ALA A 642 4.78 10.87 -8.77
N TRP A 643 3.51 11.02 -9.13
CA TRP A 643 2.85 10.20 -10.13
C TRP A 643 2.08 11.08 -11.11
N VAL A 644 2.17 10.75 -12.40
CA VAL A 644 1.50 11.46 -13.49
C VAL A 644 0.41 10.57 -14.07
N SER A 645 -0.84 11.05 -14.08
CA SER A 645 -1.94 10.47 -14.85
C SER A 645 -2.27 11.34 -16.06
N ASP A 646 -2.63 10.69 -17.16
CA ASP A 646 -3.06 11.37 -18.37
C ASP A 646 -4.59 11.41 -18.42
N ASN A 647 -5.15 12.60 -18.67
CA ASN A 647 -6.58 12.78 -18.83
C ASN A 647 -6.95 12.82 -20.33
N GLY A 648 -8.08 12.19 -20.63
CA GLY A 648 -8.68 12.15 -21.95
C GLY A 648 -9.22 13.52 -22.38
N PRO A 649 -9.64 13.66 -23.64
CA PRO A 649 -10.21 14.92 -24.11
C PRO A 649 -11.51 15.24 -23.36
N THR A 650 -11.58 16.43 -22.77
CA THR A 650 -12.78 16.89 -22.06
C THR A 650 -13.93 17.25 -23.03
N ARG A 651 -15.19 17.04 -22.64
CA ARG A 651 -16.35 17.47 -23.46
C ARG A 651 -16.55 18.99 -23.37
N LEU A 652 -16.36 19.67 -24.50
CA LEU A 652 -16.62 21.10 -24.63
C LEU A 652 -18.12 21.40 -24.79
N PRO A 653 -18.60 22.56 -24.32
CA PRO A 653 -17.84 23.67 -23.72
C PRO A 653 -17.64 23.57 -22.20
N ALA A 654 -18.19 22.54 -21.54
CA ALA A 654 -18.22 22.45 -20.07
C ALA A 654 -16.96 21.83 -19.44
N PHE A 655 -16.03 21.33 -20.27
CA PHE A 655 -14.80 20.65 -19.83
C PHE A 655 -15.08 19.42 -18.94
N LEU A 656 -16.14 18.66 -19.25
CA LEU A 656 -16.43 17.44 -18.49
C LEU A 656 -15.35 16.39 -18.75
N GLU A 657 -14.81 15.83 -17.68
CA GLU A 657 -13.84 14.74 -17.72
C GLU A 657 -14.46 13.49 -18.36
N THR A 658 -13.68 12.76 -19.15
CA THR A 658 -14.17 11.66 -19.98
C THR A 658 -13.49 10.34 -19.68
N ALA A 659 -12.16 10.30 -19.77
CA ALA A 659 -11.34 9.13 -19.61
C ALA A 659 -10.00 9.49 -18.95
N ALA A 660 -9.30 8.49 -18.43
CA ALA A 660 -7.93 8.66 -17.94
C ALA A 660 -7.14 7.36 -18.04
N VAL A 661 -5.81 7.47 -18.00
CA VAL A 661 -4.90 6.34 -17.86
C VAL A 661 -3.83 6.59 -16.79
N LEU A 662 -3.43 5.52 -16.12
CA LEU A 662 -2.26 5.48 -15.22
C LEU A 662 -1.53 4.15 -15.41
N PRO A 663 -0.20 4.13 -15.60
CA PRO A 663 0.74 5.25 -15.69
C PRO A 663 0.50 6.17 -16.90
N SER A 664 1.09 7.37 -16.87
CA SER A 664 1.15 8.27 -18.03
C SER A 664 1.76 7.58 -19.26
N CYS A 665 1.15 7.78 -20.42
CA CYS A 665 1.66 7.38 -21.73
C CYS A 665 2.72 8.34 -22.28
N LEU A 666 2.99 9.45 -21.59
CA LEU A 666 3.98 10.43 -22.03
C LEU A 666 5.42 9.88 -21.94
N PRO A 667 6.34 10.34 -22.80
CA PRO A 667 7.76 10.11 -22.63
C PRO A 667 8.28 10.62 -21.27
N ALA A 668 9.30 9.94 -20.72
CA ALA A 668 9.83 10.22 -19.38
C ALA A 668 10.31 11.66 -19.18
N ASP A 669 10.85 12.31 -20.22
CA ASP A 669 11.26 13.72 -20.16
C ASP A 669 10.07 14.68 -20.04
N ARG A 670 8.93 14.35 -20.65
CA ARG A 670 7.68 15.10 -20.53
C ARG A 670 7.05 14.92 -19.15
N GLN A 671 7.04 13.70 -18.62
CA GLN A 671 6.61 13.45 -17.24
C GLN A 671 7.49 14.24 -16.25
N ALA A 672 8.81 14.23 -16.45
CA ALA A 672 9.73 15.02 -15.62
C ALA A 672 9.48 16.54 -15.70
N GLN A 673 9.08 17.07 -16.87
CA GLN A 673 8.66 18.47 -17.01
C GLN A 673 7.42 18.78 -16.17
N LEU A 674 6.41 17.90 -16.19
CA LEU A 674 5.18 18.04 -15.39
C LEU A 674 5.48 18.00 -13.90
N VAL A 675 6.21 16.98 -13.43
CA VAL A 675 6.63 16.84 -12.02
C VAL A 675 7.44 18.05 -11.56
N ARG A 676 8.38 18.52 -12.39
CA ARG A 676 9.17 19.72 -12.09
C ARG A 676 8.29 20.96 -11.97
N ALA A 677 7.34 21.15 -12.87
CA ALA A 677 6.42 22.29 -12.84
C ALA A 677 5.54 22.26 -11.59
N ALA A 678 4.93 21.11 -11.30
CA ALA A 678 4.11 20.90 -10.11
C ALA A 678 4.88 21.21 -8.81
N LEU A 679 6.07 20.63 -8.65
CA LEU A 679 6.94 20.86 -7.48
C LEU A 679 7.30 22.34 -7.31
N GLN A 680 7.63 23.02 -8.41
CA GLN A 680 8.00 24.44 -8.38
C GLN A 680 6.82 25.34 -8.02
N CYS A 681 5.63 25.04 -8.54
CA CYS A 681 4.40 25.74 -8.18
C CYS A 681 4.05 25.55 -6.70
N CYS A 682 4.05 24.31 -6.19
CA CYS A 682 3.78 24.02 -4.78
C CYS A 682 4.75 24.74 -3.84
N ARG A 683 6.07 24.60 -4.08
CA ARG A 683 7.09 25.29 -3.27
C ARG A 683 6.96 26.81 -3.32
N ALA A 684 6.64 27.38 -4.48
CA ALA A 684 6.46 28.82 -4.63
C ALA A 684 5.25 29.33 -3.83
N CYS A 685 4.19 28.53 -3.70
CA CYS A 685 3.04 28.83 -2.86
C CYS A 685 3.29 28.60 -1.36
N GLY A 686 4.41 27.96 -0.98
CA GLY A 686 4.73 27.62 0.41
C GLY A 686 4.14 26.27 0.87
N LEU A 687 3.74 25.41 -0.07
CA LEU A 687 3.31 24.04 0.22
C LEU A 687 4.55 23.15 0.29
N LEU A 688 4.97 22.80 1.51
CA LEU A 688 6.22 22.09 1.79
C LEU A 688 6.00 20.70 2.41
N ASP A 689 4.88 20.51 3.10
CA ASP A 689 4.53 19.30 3.84
C ASP A 689 3.09 18.92 3.51
N GLY A 690 2.93 17.83 2.76
CA GLY A 690 1.62 17.25 2.46
C GLY A 690 1.62 16.43 1.17
N VAL A 691 0.42 15.93 0.86
CA VAL A 691 0.10 15.34 -0.43
C VAL A 691 -0.67 16.37 -1.24
N PHE A 692 -0.25 16.60 -2.48
CA PHE A 692 -0.79 17.65 -3.33
C PHE A 692 -1.07 17.12 -4.73
N ASN A 693 -2.25 17.42 -5.26
CA ASN A 693 -2.59 17.14 -6.63
C ASN A 693 -2.52 18.44 -7.45
N VAL A 694 -1.84 18.40 -8.60
CA VAL A 694 -1.61 19.56 -9.45
C VAL A 694 -2.04 19.26 -10.87
N GLU A 695 -3.00 20.04 -11.36
CA GLU A 695 -3.56 19.88 -12.71
C GLU A 695 -2.84 20.78 -13.70
N LEU A 696 -2.36 20.20 -14.80
CA LEU A 696 -1.51 20.86 -15.79
C LEU A 696 -1.99 20.54 -17.21
N LYS A 697 -1.89 21.53 -18.10
CA LYS A 697 -1.90 21.28 -19.55
C LYS A 697 -0.47 21.19 -20.06
N LEU A 698 -0.22 20.22 -20.94
CA LEU A 698 1.04 20.08 -21.65
C LEU A 698 0.83 20.40 -23.14
N GLY A 699 1.44 21.51 -23.59
CA GLY A 699 1.47 21.91 -24.98
C GLY A 699 2.90 22.02 -25.54
N PRO A 700 3.06 22.47 -26.79
CA PRO A 700 4.37 22.66 -27.41
C PRO A 700 5.31 23.57 -26.61
N GLY A 701 4.76 24.56 -25.90
CA GLY A 701 5.49 25.49 -25.02
C GLY A 701 5.79 24.96 -23.61
N GLY A 702 5.60 23.66 -23.37
CA GLY A 702 5.77 23.03 -22.06
C GLY A 702 4.53 23.11 -21.17
N PRO A 703 4.65 22.71 -19.89
CA PRO A 703 3.52 22.64 -18.98
C PRO A 703 2.99 24.03 -18.60
N ARG A 704 1.69 24.10 -18.33
CA ARG A 704 0.98 25.29 -17.83
C ARG A 704 -0.01 24.86 -16.76
N LEU A 705 0.01 25.57 -15.64
CA LEU A 705 -0.81 25.27 -14.47
C LEU A 705 -2.28 25.56 -14.77
N LEU A 706 -3.18 24.66 -14.34
CA LEU A 706 -4.61 24.90 -14.27
C LEU A 706 -5.04 25.22 -12.84
N GLU A 707 -4.61 24.39 -11.87
CA GLU A 707 -4.87 24.57 -10.45
C GLU A 707 -3.96 23.70 -9.56
N ILE A 708 -3.93 24.03 -8.27
CA ILE A 708 -3.26 23.25 -7.22
C ILE A 708 -4.33 22.89 -6.19
N ASN A 709 -4.53 21.60 -6.00
CA ASN A 709 -5.38 21.04 -4.96
C ASN A 709 -4.48 20.67 -3.76
N PRO A 710 -4.54 21.39 -2.62
CA PRO A 710 -3.64 21.17 -1.49
C PRO A 710 -4.05 19.95 -0.64
N ARG A 711 -4.32 18.82 -1.32
CA ARG A 711 -4.72 17.51 -0.79
C ARG A 711 -4.43 16.43 -1.85
N MET A 712 -4.62 15.16 -1.51
CA MET A 712 -4.57 14.06 -2.48
C MET A 712 -5.63 14.22 -3.60
N GLY A 713 -5.32 13.66 -4.78
CA GLY A 713 -6.21 13.61 -5.94
C GLY A 713 -7.59 13.03 -5.64
N GLY A 714 -8.58 13.52 -6.37
CA GLY A 714 -9.97 13.06 -6.26
C GLY A 714 -10.21 11.71 -6.95
N PHE A 715 -11.50 11.33 -7.02
CA PHE A 715 -11.96 10.17 -7.78
C PHE A 715 -11.21 8.87 -7.45
N TYR A 716 -10.55 8.29 -8.44
CA TYR A 716 -9.87 7.00 -8.39
C TYR A 716 -8.36 7.09 -8.20
N LEU A 717 -7.77 8.30 -8.14
CA LEU A 717 -6.32 8.49 -8.22
C LEU A 717 -5.56 7.78 -7.10
N ARG A 718 -6.03 7.84 -5.84
CA ARG A 718 -5.44 7.07 -4.74
C ARG A 718 -5.46 5.56 -5.02
N ASP A 719 -6.62 5.02 -5.40
CA ASP A 719 -6.77 3.58 -5.66
C ASP A 719 -5.87 3.13 -6.82
N TRP A 720 -5.82 3.92 -7.89
CA TRP A 720 -4.99 3.62 -9.06
C TRP A 720 -3.50 3.70 -8.73
N ILE A 721 -3.04 4.72 -7.98
CA ILE A 721 -1.63 4.82 -7.56
C ILE A 721 -1.24 3.64 -6.68
N ARG A 722 -2.10 3.25 -5.73
CA ARG A 722 -1.87 2.05 -4.88
C ARG A 722 -1.80 0.78 -5.72
N ALA A 723 -2.71 0.61 -6.68
CA ALA A 723 -2.77 -0.57 -7.54
C ALA A 723 -1.57 -0.67 -8.51
N VAL A 724 -1.21 0.45 -9.15
CA VAL A 724 -0.18 0.51 -10.19
C VAL A 724 1.21 0.51 -9.57
N TYR A 725 1.43 1.29 -8.51
CA TYR A 725 2.78 1.54 -7.98
C TYR A 725 3.01 0.98 -6.58
N GLY A 726 1.96 0.76 -5.78
CA GLY A 726 2.04 0.23 -4.42
C GLY A 726 1.75 1.23 -3.30
N PRO A 727 2.26 2.48 -3.34
CA PRO A 727 2.05 3.45 -2.27
C PRO A 727 0.61 3.86 -2.04
N ASP A 728 0.29 4.12 -0.77
CA ASP A 728 -0.99 4.68 -0.36
C ASP A 728 -0.84 6.16 0.02
N LEU A 729 -1.43 7.04 -0.79
CA LEU A 729 -1.39 8.48 -0.56
C LEU A 729 -2.06 8.91 0.75
N LEU A 730 -3.02 8.12 1.26
CA LEU A 730 -3.68 8.41 2.53
C LEU A 730 -2.72 8.18 3.70
N LEU A 731 -2.04 7.04 3.72
CA LEU A 731 -1.01 6.73 4.72
C LEU A 731 0.12 7.77 4.66
N ALA A 732 0.56 8.16 3.46
CA ALA A 732 1.56 9.21 3.28
C ALA A 732 1.09 10.55 3.87
N ALA A 733 -0.17 10.95 3.66
CA ALA A 733 -0.71 12.19 4.24
C ALA A 733 -0.74 12.15 5.77
N VAL A 734 -1.10 11.01 6.36
CA VAL A 734 -1.11 10.81 7.82
C VAL A 734 0.30 10.87 8.39
N LEU A 735 1.26 10.14 7.80
CA LEU A 735 2.66 10.16 8.21
C LEU A 735 3.24 11.58 8.17
N VAL A 736 3.03 12.32 7.07
CA VAL A 736 3.48 13.71 6.96
C VAL A 736 2.85 14.59 8.04
N ALA A 737 1.56 14.41 8.33
CA ALA A 737 0.86 15.19 9.37
C ALA A 737 1.34 14.84 10.79
N LEU A 738 1.82 13.62 11.02
CA LEU A 738 2.49 13.20 12.26
C LEU A 738 3.97 13.62 12.30
N GLY A 739 4.49 14.18 11.22
CA GLY A 739 5.87 14.61 11.09
C GLY A 739 6.87 13.49 10.80
N LEU A 740 6.38 12.39 10.24
CA LEU A 740 7.18 11.26 9.80
C LEU A 740 7.34 11.30 8.27
N PRO A 741 8.56 11.16 7.73
CA PRO A 741 8.75 11.07 6.28
C PRO A 741 8.20 9.74 5.76
N PRO A 742 7.22 9.74 4.84
CA PRO A 742 6.75 8.51 4.22
C PRO A 742 7.88 7.82 3.44
N VAL A 743 7.96 6.50 3.59
CA VAL A 743 8.87 5.67 2.79
C VAL A 743 8.14 5.24 1.53
N LEU A 744 8.56 5.81 0.41
CA LEU A 744 7.98 5.60 -0.91
C LEU A 744 8.99 4.90 -1.83
N PRO A 745 8.54 4.10 -2.81
CA PRO A 745 9.39 3.54 -3.83
C PRO A 745 10.14 4.64 -4.59
N ALA A 746 11.46 4.51 -4.71
CA ALA A 746 12.29 5.52 -5.39
C ALA A 746 12.00 5.62 -6.90
N ARG A 747 11.65 4.49 -7.54
CA ARG A 747 11.29 4.37 -8.97
C ARG A 747 10.33 3.19 -9.17
N PRO A 748 9.05 3.29 -8.80
CA PRO A 748 8.17 2.15 -8.91
C PRO A 748 7.93 1.83 -10.39
N ALA A 749 8.36 0.65 -10.84
CA ALA A 749 7.89 0.11 -12.11
C ALA A 749 6.37 -0.13 -11.99
N PRO A 750 5.57 0.25 -13.00
CA PRO A 750 4.13 0.03 -12.95
C PRO A 750 3.83 -1.47 -12.98
N ARG A 751 3.08 -1.95 -11.99
CA ARG A 751 2.61 -3.34 -11.88
C ARG A 751 1.50 -3.68 -12.87
N ALA A 752 0.79 -2.65 -13.35
CA ALA A 752 -0.28 -2.75 -14.32
C ALA A 752 -0.49 -1.40 -15.02
N HIS A 753 -1.26 -1.40 -16.10
CA HIS A 753 -1.80 -0.19 -16.73
C HIS A 753 -3.31 -0.17 -16.53
N LEU A 754 -3.82 0.95 -16.03
CA LEU A 754 -5.24 1.20 -15.85
C LEU A 754 -5.72 2.21 -16.88
N ALA A 755 -6.84 1.90 -17.51
CA ALA A 755 -7.62 2.84 -18.31
C ALA A 755 -9.02 2.91 -17.73
N GLY A 756 -9.58 4.12 -17.64
CA GLY A 756 -10.93 4.33 -17.10
C GLY A 756 -11.73 5.37 -17.85
N VAL A 757 -13.05 5.30 -17.71
CA VAL A 757 -14.01 6.28 -18.22
C VAL A 757 -14.94 6.74 -17.11
N MET A 758 -15.37 7.99 -17.20
CA MET A 758 -16.43 8.58 -16.39
C MET A 758 -17.79 8.19 -16.98
N CYS A 759 -18.73 7.80 -16.12
CA CYS A 759 -20.11 7.55 -16.47
C CYS A 759 -20.99 8.70 -15.97
N LEU A 760 -21.63 9.40 -16.88
CA LEU A 760 -22.64 10.42 -16.63
C LEU A 760 -24.03 9.80 -16.41
N ALA A 761 -24.80 10.30 -15.44
CA ALA A 761 -26.14 9.80 -15.14
C ALA A 761 -27.14 10.00 -16.30
N SER A 762 -27.03 11.13 -17.00
CA SER A 762 -27.83 11.52 -18.16
C SER A 762 -27.64 10.60 -19.38
N GLU A 763 -26.40 10.21 -19.66
CA GLU A 763 -26.04 9.41 -20.84
C GLU A 763 -26.12 7.90 -20.53
N HIS A 764 -25.67 7.48 -19.35
CA HIS A 764 -25.48 6.06 -19.03
C HIS A 764 -26.48 5.53 -17.99
N GLY A 765 -27.28 6.38 -17.36
CA GLY A 765 -28.29 5.97 -16.39
C GLY A 765 -29.18 4.82 -16.89
N PRO A 766 -29.72 4.88 -18.13
CA PRO A 766 -30.46 3.75 -18.68
C PRO A 766 -29.64 2.45 -18.73
N ALA A 767 -28.42 2.47 -19.27
CA ALA A 767 -27.57 1.29 -19.35
C ALA A 767 -27.24 0.71 -17.96
N LEU A 768 -26.92 1.57 -17.00
CA LEU A 768 -26.56 1.18 -15.64
C LEU A 768 -27.75 0.58 -14.88
N ARG A 769 -28.96 1.13 -15.03
CA ARG A 769 -30.19 0.61 -14.37
C ARG A 769 -30.67 -0.72 -14.95
N HIS A 770 -30.47 -0.98 -16.24
CA HIS A 770 -30.89 -2.23 -16.90
C HIS A 770 -29.86 -3.36 -16.74
N GLY A 771 -29.41 -3.59 -15.50
CA GLY A 771 -28.48 -4.68 -15.15
C GLY A 771 -26.99 -4.38 -15.37
N GLY A 772 -26.64 -3.27 -16.03
CA GLY A 772 -25.23 -2.87 -16.25
C GLY A 772 -24.46 -2.68 -14.95
N LEU A 773 -25.04 -2.02 -13.95
CA LEU A 773 -24.38 -1.83 -12.65
C LEU A 773 -24.14 -3.17 -11.92
N ALA A 774 -25.13 -4.07 -11.94
CA ALA A 774 -24.99 -5.40 -11.34
C ALA A 774 -23.91 -6.25 -12.05
N ALA A 775 -23.83 -6.15 -13.38
CA ALA A 775 -22.78 -6.80 -14.16
C ALA A 775 -21.39 -6.26 -13.79
N LEU A 776 -21.24 -4.94 -13.70
CA LEU A 776 -20.00 -4.29 -13.28
C LEU A 776 -19.60 -4.69 -11.85
N GLN A 777 -20.53 -4.73 -10.90
CA GLN A 777 -20.28 -5.20 -9.54
C GLN A 777 -19.88 -6.68 -9.50
N GLY A 778 -20.46 -7.51 -10.37
CA GLY A 778 -20.05 -8.90 -10.56
C GLY A 778 -18.61 -9.03 -11.08
N LEU A 779 -18.23 -8.20 -12.04
CA LEU A 779 -16.87 -8.15 -12.57
C LEU A 779 -15.86 -7.61 -11.55
N GLN A 780 -16.24 -6.62 -10.74
CA GLN A 780 -15.39 -6.07 -9.69
C GLN A 780 -15.09 -7.12 -8.62
N ARG A 781 -16.09 -7.92 -8.20
CA ARG A 781 -15.88 -9.04 -7.26
C ARG A 781 -14.91 -10.10 -7.79
N ARG A 782 -14.78 -10.20 -9.11
CA ARG A 782 -13.82 -11.09 -9.80
C ARG A 782 -12.48 -10.41 -10.09
N GLY A 783 -12.28 -9.16 -9.65
CA GLY A 783 -11.06 -8.39 -9.89
C GLY A 783 -10.84 -7.92 -11.33
N LEU A 784 -11.85 -8.01 -12.20
CA LEU A 784 -11.71 -7.72 -13.63
C LEU A 784 -11.90 -6.23 -13.97
N VAL A 785 -12.61 -5.50 -13.12
CA VAL A 785 -12.86 -4.06 -13.27
C VAL A 785 -12.73 -3.36 -11.93
N ARG A 786 -12.46 -2.05 -11.96
CA ARG A 786 -12.51 -1.17 -10.80
C ARG A 786 -13.66 -0.20 -10.96
N LEU A 787 -14.45 -0.04 -9.90
CA LEU A 787 -15.57 0.90 -9.84
C LEU A 787 -15.33 1.91 -8.73
N ASN A 788 -15.55 3.19 -9.01
CA ASN A 788 -15.53 4.23 -7.99
C ASN A 788 -16.84 5.02 -8.07
N PRO A 789 -17.77 4.83 -7.13
CA PRO A 789 -18.96 5.67 -7.05
C PRO A 789 -18.55 7.08 -6.65
N LEU A 790 -19.07 8.08 -7.37
CA LEU A 790 -18.61 9.46 -7.24
C LEU A 790 -19.67 10.31 -6.55
N PHE A 791 -20.83 10.44 -7.19
CA PHE A 791 -21.95 11.23 -6.70
C PHE A 791 -23.23 10.42 -6.84
N GLU A 792 -24.15 10.58 -5.89
CA GLU A 792 -25.52 10.08 -6.04
C GLU A 792 -26.17 10.75 -7.26
N GLU A 793 -27.17 10.11 -7.87
CA GLU A 793 -27.80 10.60 -9.10
C GLU A 793 -28.43 11.99 -8.90
N ALA A 794 -27.64 13.04 -9.15
CA ALA A 794 -28.11 14.41 -9.09
C ALA A 794 -28.89 14.71 -10.38
N GLY A 795 -30.21 14.78 -10.26
CA GLY A 795 -31.07 15.43 -11.24
C GLY A 795 -30.85 16.94 -11.21
N GLY A 796 -29.75 17.43 -11.78
CA GLY A 796 -29.36 18.85 -11.80
C GLY A 796 -29.14 19.41 -13.21
N GLN A 797 -29.04 20.75 -13.33
CA GLN A 797 -28.68 21.43 -14.58
C GLN A 797 -27.18 21.33 -14.93
N TYR A 798 -26.35 20.93 -13.96
CA TYR A 798 -24.92 20.72 -14.12
C TYR A 798 -24.67 19.21 -14.16
N GLU A 799 -24.04 18.73 -15.23
CA GLU A 799 -23.80 17.31 -15.48
C GLU A 799 -22.51 16.89 -14.78
N GLU A 800 -22.58 15.91 -13.87
CA GLU A 800 -21.43 15.32 -13.18
C GLU A 800 -21.35 13.80 -13.44
N PRO A 801 -20.14 13.22 -13.38
CA PRO A 801 -19.94 11.77 -13.35
C PRO A 801 -20.57 11.14 -12.10
N CYS A 802 -21.45 10.14 -12.24
CA CYS A 802 -21.98 9.39 -11.10
C CYS A 802 -21.05 8.22 -10.69
N LEU A 803 -20.25 7.71 -11.62
CA LEU A 803 -19.43 6.52 -11.46
C LEU A 803 -18.21 6.62 -12.39
N SER A 804 -17.06 6.07 -11.99
CA SER A 804 -16.00 5.72 -12.95
C SER A 804 -15.83 4.21 -13.04
N VAL A 805 -15.51 3.71 -14.24
CA VAL A 805 -15.21 2.30 -14.52
C VAL A 805 -13.84 2.19 -15.15
N ALA A 806 -13.01 1.27 -14.67
CA ALA A 806 -11.67 1.05 -15.18
C ALA A 806 -11.33 -0.43 -15.41
N CYS A 807 -10.46 -0.68 -16.37
CA CYS A 807 -9.88 -2.00 -16.66
C CYS A 807 -8.36 -1.96 -16.54
N ALA A 808 -7.78 -3.09 -16.11
CA ALA A 808 -6.34 -3.29 -16.08
C ALA A 808 -5.84 -4.09 -17.29
N GLY A 809 -4.62 -3.81 -17.73
CA GLY A 809 -3.88 -4.56 -18.75
C GLY A 809 -2.37 -4.50 -18.54
N GLY A 810 -1.62 -5.33 -19.25
CA GLY A 810 -0.15 -5.33 -19.25
C GLY A 810 0.46 -4.15 -20.01
N SER A 811 -0.34 -3.47 -20.85
CA SER A 811 0.03 -2.24 -21.57
C SER A 811 -1.14 -1.25 -21.61
N PRO A 812 -0.90 0.05 -21.90
CA PRO A 812 -1.98 1.02 -22.09
C PRO A 812 -2.97 0.59 -23.18
N ALA A 813 -2.45 0.07 -24.31
CA ALA A 813 -3.27 -0.38 -25.43
C ALA A 813 -4.21 -1.54 -25.03
N GLU A 814 -3.71 -2.49 -24.25
CA GLU A 814 -4.52 -3.60 -23.74
C GLU A 814 -5.59 -3.14 -22.75
N ALA A 815 -5.22 -2.27 -21.79
CA ALA A 815 -6.16 -1.71 -20.82
C ALA A 815 -7.29 -0.94 -21.52
N CYS A 816 -6.94 -0.07 -22.48
CA CYS A 816 -7.91 0.66 -23.30
C CYS A 816 -8.78 -0.26 -24.14
N GLY A 817 -8.21 -1.32 -24.75
CA GLY A 817 -8.96 -2.28 -25.56
C GLY A 817 -9.98 -3.07 -24.74
N ARG A 818 -9.58 -3.54 -23.54
CA ARG A 818 -10.48 -4.23 -22.59
C ARG A 818 -11.61 -3.32 -22.14
N LEU A 819 -11.29 -2.07 -21.79
CA LEU A 819 -12.29 -1.08 -21.37
C LEU A 819 -13.28 -0.77 -22.50
N LEU A 820 -12.80 -0.55 -23.73
CA LEU A 820 -13.66 -0.26 -24.87
C LEU A 820 -14.64 -1.40 -25.14
N GLY A 821 -14.15 -2.65 -25.15
CA GLY A 821 -15.00 -3.82 -25.33
C GLY A 821 -16.07 -3.95 -24.24
N LEU A 822 -15.71 -3.68 -22.98
CA LEU A 822 -16.66 -3.62 -21.87
C LEU A 822 -17.71 -2.52 -22.07
N CYS A 823 -17.28 -1.29 -22.40
CA CYS A 823 -18.17 -0.16 -22.61
C CYS A 823 -19.15 -0.39 -23.78
N GLN A 824 -18.69 -1.03 -24.86
CA GLN A 824 -19.54 -1.40 -25.99
C GLN A 824 -20.57 -2.47 -25.60
N ALA A 825 -20.15 -3.50 -24.86
CA ALA A 825 -21.04 -4.57 -24.40
C ALA A 825 -22.13 -4.07 -23.45
N LEU A 826 -21.82 -3.06 -22.62
CA LEU A 826 -22.75 -2.48 -21.65
C LEU A 826 -23.55 -1.28 -22.19
N GLY A 827 -23.29 -0.82 -23.41
CA GLY A 827 -23.93 0.38 -23.97
C GLY A 827 -23.50 1.69 -23.30
N ILE A 828 -22.32 1.71 -22.68
CA ILE A 828 -21.67 2.93 -22.18
C ILE A 828 -21.06 3.71 -23.37
N ASP A 829 -20.48 2.99 -24.34
CA ASP A 829 -20.04 3.59 -25.60
C ASP A 829 -21.24 3.92 -26.48
N SER A 830 -21.30 5.17 -26.96
CA SER A 830 -22.39 5.63 -27.83
C SER A 830 -21.95 6.79 -28.74
N PRO A 831 -22.72 7.13 -29.79
CA PRO A 831 -22.42 8.29 -30.61
C PRO A 831 -22.40 9.63 -29.86
N ARG A 832 -23.07 9.73 -28.70
CA ARG A 832 -23.09 10.94 -27.84
C ARG A 832 -21.98 10.95 -26.79
N TYR A 833 -21.44 9.78 -26.49
CA TYR A 833 -20.35 9.55 -25.55
C TYR A 833 -19.35 8.54 -26.16
N PRO A 834 -18.56 8.96 -27.18
CA PRO A 834 -17.73 8.05 -27.97
C PRO A 834 -16.48 7.65 -27.20
N VAL A 835 -16.54 6.52 -26.49
CA VAL A 835 -15.46 6.01 -25.64
C VAL A 835 -14.21 5.70 -26.47
N ASP A 836 -14.35 5.14 -27.67
CA ASP A 836 -13.20 4.89 -28.55
C ASP A 836 -12.44 6.17 -28.90
N HIS A 837 -13.16 7.28 -29.14
CA HIS A 837 -12.52 8.57 -29.37
C HIS A 837 -11.73 9.01 -28.14
N PHE A 838 -12.31 8.95 -26.94
CA PHE A 838 -11.63 9.37 -25.72
C PHE A 838 -10.36 8.54 -25.45
N LEU A 839 -10.44 7.22 -25.61
CA LEU A 839 -9.31 6.31 -25.39
C LEU A 839 -8.24 6.36 -26.50
N SER A 840 -8.60 6.83 -27.69
CA SER A 840 -7.64 6.97 -28.81
C SER A 840 -6.51 7.96 -28.52
N HIS A 841 -6.69 8.86 -27.53
CA HIS A 841 -5.68 9.83 -27.13
C HIS A 841 -4.53 9.23 -26.31
N PHE A 842 -4.64 7.97 -25.90
CA PHE A 842 -3.63 7.25 -25.11
C PHE A 842 -2.83 6.22 -25.93
N LYS A 843 -3.08 6.13 -27.24
CA LYS A 843 -2.49 5.14 -28.15
C LYS A 843 -1.18 5.61 -28.78
#